data_AF-A0A9E2W7I9-F1
#
_entry.id   AF-A0A9E2W7I9-F1
#
_cell.length_a   1.000
_cell.length_b   1.000
_cell.length_c   1.000
_cell.angle_alpha   90.00
_cell.angle_beta   90.00
_cell.angle_gamma   90.00
#
_symmetry.space_group_name_H-M   'P 1'
#
loop_
_entity.id
_entity.type
_entity.pdbx_description
1 polymer ?
#
loop_
_entity_poly.entity_id
_entity_poly.type
_entity_poly.pdbx_seq_one_letter_code
_entity_poly.pdbx_strand_id
1 'polypeptide(L)'
;MFIFIGLGQGKDVIITFIENVKNDGNVHSFEDNLIVKTYFFIAIAFWVYVSWYSSRIISYMKKARQLGYVQQFDESLTEEQCCDKYEVRLSYLDHFPRIIGYACFLVLILAFENLLHPVFFSKVSPFILLFISLLILWLFDSRFIKLSKEKPALIRRLFNLSGILFILLLIVFQLPVFHNSIKTVFIMLVLGLLVYFFYINLRRNDMERTAAQQKLSQQKDGFIDRILKKIMRYVNLPTIEIGYFKWFNIFSLAGFIIYLAAILSYKFAVSIGPFPLVLLAFAMLLGFGNIITMFSVKTKVNLHFIIFILAALLPTPENHFVRQVPLTQNASFVSYANRESIDQHFVSWLQHHNDIDSASVYPVYFVLANGGASRSGYWVASVLGRLEDSSIAQTPNDRFSSHVFCLSGTSGGGVGVAAFFTLLKHAKDVSPQPQFEKSAKNYLKQDFLTHTLAHMLGPDYFNYIPVINYVVRLTKVGDRAKALENGFETCMDTSYYRLRFDSTNMSQCVTQQNTYSGLPVLCINTTRVQDGTPGVVCTIKLDNPVFNKRVDVLSLLENNKSIRLSSAAILGARFPYVSPAGRIDELIPKQQGEIDKKDSRIKSNEDKVKDSSRAHYFVDGGYFDNSGAGVVQEMITSILRTADTVSNPILKARIKKLKLVVLHITNSPQGDVVLKKVTPFKNDLSAPLLTILGAYDMQTTVNDRRLVSFVGTIKPGRDSISNAIYYPIHLYNDPTIDKDTLSKGPYAMNWFISDSVLNQMDKRLNTQPRLQQLIDQQKVNDVHFVN
;
A
#
# COMPACT_ATOMS: atom_id res chain seq x y z
N MET A 1 14.91 6.10 2.37
CA MET A 1 15.33 5.10 1.36
C MET A 1 15.93 3.83 1.95
N PHE A 2 17.06 3.84 2.68
CA PHE A 2 17.65 2.59 3.20
C PHE A 2 16.74 1.80 4.14
N ILE A 3 15.95 2.49 4.98
CA ILE A 3 14.91 1.84 5.80
C ILE A 3 13.91 1.11 4.89
N PHE A 4 13.43 1.78 3.84
CA PHE A 4 12.50 1.21 2.86
C PHE A 4 13.08 -0.03 2.14
N ILE A 5 14.34 0.04 1.67
CA ILE A 5 15.03 -1.11 1.02
C ILE A 5 15.38 -2.22 2.01
N GLY A 6 15.55 -1.89 3.28
CA GLY A 6 15.75 -2.87 4.35
C GLY A 6 14.51 -3.76 4.56
N LEU A 7 13.32 -3.25 4.19
CA LEU A 7 12.06 -3.99 4.24
C LEU A 7 11.87 -4.82 2.97
N GLY A 8 11.25 -5.99 3.10
CA GLY A 8 10.95 -6.86 1.95
C GLY A 8 10.11 -6.16 0.87
N GLN A 9 9.18 -5.30 1.30
CA GLN A 9 8.33 -4.49 0.43
C GLN A 9 9.13 -3.54 -0.47
N GLY A 10 10.13 -2.85 0.08
CA GLY A 10 10.91 -1.90 -0.70
C GLY A 10 11.88 -2.59 -1.65
N LYS A 11 12.38 -3.78 -1.31
CA LYS A 11 13.14 -4.62 -2.26
C LYS A 11 12.27 -5.01 -3.44
N ASP A 12 11.04 -5.45 -3.18
CA ASP A 12 10.13 -5.91 -4.23
C ASP A 12 9.71 -4.79 -5.18
N VAL A 13 9.54 -3.55 -4.67
CA VAL A 13 9.31 -2.37 -5.54
C VAL A 13 10.48 -2.13 -6.50
N ILE A 14 11.73 -2.32 -6.04
CA ILE A 14 12.91 -2.15 -6.91
C ILE A 14 13.06 -3.33 -7.87
N ILE A 15 12.80 -4.56 -7.41
CA ILE A 15 12.81 -5.76 -8.24
C ILE A 15 11.77 -5.62 -9.35
N THR A 16 10.54 -5.23 -9.03
CA THR A 16 9.47 -5.01 -10.01
C THR A 16 9.84 -3.92 -11.02
N PHE A 17 10.48 -2.83 -10.56
CA PHE A 17 11.00 -1.80 -11.46
C PHE A 17 12.03 -2.34 -12.48
N ILE A 18 12.86 -3.30 -12.06
CA ILE A 18 13.85 -3.95 -12.96
C ILE A 18 13.15 -4.95 -13.88
N GLU A 19 12.31 -5.80 -13.30
CA GLU A 19 11.76 -7.02 -13.90
C GLU A 19 10.60 -6.80 -14.84
N ASN A 20 9.83 -5.71 -14.71
CA ASN A 20 8.61 -5.43 -15.48
C ASN A 20 8.70 -6.00 -16.91
N VAL A 21 8.11 -7.17 -17.11
CA VAL A 21 8.07 -8.00 -18.31
C VAL A 21 6.66 -8.56 -18.33
N LYS A 22 5.74 -7.88 -19.02
CA LYS A 22 4.52 -8.59 -19.43
C LYS A 22 4.95 -9.55 -20.54
N ASN A 23 5.22 -10.80 -20.19
CA ASN A 23 5.42 -11.90 -21.14
C ASN A 23 4.06 -12.37 -21.71
N ASP A 24 3.20 -11.45 -22.15
CA ASP A 24 1.91 -11.77 -22.78
C ASP A 24 1.96 -11.62 -24.31
N GLY A 25 3.15 -11.49 -24.92
CA GLY A 25 3.30 -11.36 -26.38
C GLY A 25 2.72 -10.06 -26.98
N ASN A 26 2.21 -9.15 -26.14
CA ASN A 26 1.60 -7.90 -26.58
C ASN A 26 2.65 -6.78 -26.72
N VAL A 27 2.75 -6.19 -27.92
CA VAL A 27 3.66 -5.07 -28.26
C VAL A 27 3.50 -3.88 -27.31
N HIS A 28 2.28 -3.61 -26.82
CA HIS A 28 1.98 -2.54 -25.85
C HIS A 28 2.73 -2.68 -24.52
N SER A 29 3.15 -3.89 -24.14
CA SER A 29 3.86 -4.10 -22.88
C SER A 29 5.30 -3.58 -22.86
N PHE A 30 5.95 -3.59 -24.02
CA PHE A 30 7.33 -3.13 -24.14
C PHE A 30 7.43 -1.61 -23.99
N GLU A 31 6.49 -0.88 -24.59
CA GLU A 31 6.40 0.58 -24.49
C GLU A 31 6.12 1.04 -23.05
N ASP A 32 5.18 0.39 -22.35
CA ASP A 32 4.85 0.69 -20.95
C ASP A 32 6.09 0.61 -20.03
N ASN A 33 6.91 -0.43 -20.21
CA ASN A 33 8.09 -0.67 -19.36
C ASN A 33 9.19 0.35 -19.60
N LEU A 34 9.40 0.71 -20.86
CA LEU A 34 10.37 1.73 -21.24
C LEU A 34 9.94 3.11 -20.72
N ILE A 35 8.65 3.42 -20.74
CA ILE A 35 8.07 4.65 -20.21
C ILE A 35 8.37 4.78 -18.71
N VAL A 36 8.09 3.74 -17.90
CA VAL A 36 8.38 3.74 -16.45
C VAL A 36 9.88 3.97 -16.17
N LYS A 37 10.76 3.32 -16.94
CA LYS A 37 12.22 3.48 -16.81
C LYS A 37 12.68 4.87 -17.25
N THR A 38 12.03 5.46 -18.25
CA THR A 38 12.27 6.85 -18.66
C THR A 38 11.86 7.82 -17.55
N TYR A 39 10.68 7.63 -16.95
CA TYR A 39 10.25 8.41 -15.79
C TYR A 39 11.22 8.28 -14.62
N PHE A 40 11.81 7.10 -14.38
CA PHE A 40 12.83 6.91 -13.35
C PHE A 40 14.04 7.82 -13.53
N PHE A 41 14.67 7.81 -14.70
CA PHE A 41 15.86 8.64 -14.94
C PHE A 41 15.54 10.13 -14.92
N ILE A 42 14.37 10.54 -15.43
CA ILE A 42 13.88 11.92 -15.32
C ILE A 42 13.68 12.30 -13.86
N ALA A 43 13.03 11.44 -13.06
CA ALA A 43 12.76 11.68 -11.65
C ALA A 43 14.05 11.77 -10.82
N ILE A 44 15.09 10.97 -11.11
CA ILE A 44 16.40 11.08 -10.47
C ILE A 44 17.06 12.40 -10.81
N ALA A 45 17.12 12.75 -12.10
CA ALA A 45 17.73 14.01 -12.54
C ALA A 45 17.03 15.21 -11.89
N PHE A 46 15.70 15.18 -11.84
CA PHE A 46 14.87 16.17 -11.16
C PHE A 46 15.18 16.21 -9.65
N TRP A 47 15.21 15.05 -8.99
CA TRP A 47 15.49 14.95 -7.55
C TRP A 47 16.88 15.49 -7.20
N VAL A 48 17.92 15.12 -7.93
CA VAL A 48 19.29 15.62 -7.74
C VAL A 48 19.33 17.13 -7.93
N TYR A 49 18.75 17.63 -9.03
CA TYR A 49 18.78 19.05 -9.37
C TYR A 49 18.04 19.90 -8.35
N VAL A 50 16.83 19.49 -7.95
CA VAL A 50 16.06 20.20 -6.91
C VAL A 50 16.79 20.16 -5.58
N SER A 51 17.29 19.00 -5.16
CA SER A 51 17.97 18.84 -3.87
C SER A 51 19.22 19.72 -3.78
N TRP A 52 20.03 19.74 -4.84
CA TRP A 52 21.23 20.55 -4.90
C TRP A 52 20.91 22.05 -4.97
N TYR A 53 20.07 22.49 -5.91
CA TYR A 53 19.90 23.92 -6.18
C TYR A 53 19.07 24.63 -5.10
N SER A 54 18.02 23.99 -4.58
CA SER A 54 17.25 24.57 -3.47
C SER A 54 18.08 24.71 -2.19
N SER A 55 18.93 23.72 -1.87
CA SER A 55 19.89 23.80 -0.77
C SER A 55 20.95 24.89 -1.00
N ARG A 56 21.33 25.12 -2.26
CA ARG A 56 22.26 26.19 -2.63
C ARG A 56 21.68 27.59 -2.41
N ILE A 57 20.40 27.80 -2.71
CA ILE A 57 19.71 29.07 -2.41
C ILE A 57 19.75 29.35 -0.90
N ILE A 58 19.47 28.35 -0.06
CA ILE A 58 19.53 28.48 1.40
C ILE A 58 20.96 28.82 1.86
N SER A 59 21.96 28.18 1.27
CA SER A 59 23.38 28.46 1.55
C SER A 59 23.74 29.92 1.26
N TYR A 60 23.32 30.48 0.12
CA TYR A 60 23.53 31.90 -0.19
C TYR A 60 22.84 32.83 0.81
N MET A 61 21.61 32.51 1.23
CA MET A 61 20.90 33.31 2.23
C MET A 61 21.56 33.28 3.60
N LYS A 62 22.01 32.11 4.05
CA LYS A 62 22.75 31.99 5.32
C LYS A 62 24.05 32.76 5.27
N LYS A 63 24.78 32.67 4.15
CA LYS A 63 26.01 33.43 3.92
C LYS A 63 25.76 34.94 3.98
N ALA A 64 24.77 35.44 3.24
CA ALA A 64 24.41 36.87 3.25
C ALA A 64 23.99 37.36 4.64
N ARG A 65 23.30 36.52 5.42
CA ARG A 65 22.90 36.84 6.79
C ARG A 65 24.11 36.92 7.73
N GLN A 66 25.03 35.96 7.65
CA GLN A 66 26.23 35.98 8.49
C GLN A 66 27.10 37.21 8.18
N LEU A 67 27.26 37.56 6.91
CA LEU A 67 27.95 38.79 6.51
C LEU A 67 27.26 40.03 7.08
N GLY A 68 25.93 40.14 6.93
CA GLY A 68 25.18 41.27 7.48
C GLY A 68 25.25 41.38 9.01
N TYR A 69 25.35 40.24 9.72
CA TYR A 69 25.53 40.25 11.17
C TYR A 69 26.91 40.76 11.56
N VAL A 70 27.98 40.32 10.89
CA VAL A 70 29.34 40.80 11.20
C VAL A 70 29.51 42.28 10.83
N GLN A 71 28.96 42.71 9.70
CA GLN A 71 28.98 44.11 9.25
C GLN A 71 28.20 45.06 10.17
N GLN A 72 27.23 44.57 10.95
CA GLN A 72 26.58 45.38 11.99
C GLN A 72 27.52 45.78 13.13
N PHE A 73 28.59 45.01 13.38
CA PHE A 73 29.56 45.32 14.43
C PHE A 73 30.80 46.04 13.91
N ASP A 74 31.15 45.85 12.64
CA ASP A 74 32.28 46.51 11.99
C ASP A 74 32.06 46.58 10.47
N GLU A 75 31.65 47.76 9.99
CA GLU A 75 31.32 48.00 8.57
C GLU A 75 32.55 47.91 7.65
N SER A 76 33.76 48.01 8.20
CA SER A 76 35.00 48.02 7.41
C SER A 76 35.49 46.62 7.00
N LEU A 77 34.94 45.57 7.60
CA LEU A 77 35.39 44.21 7.36
C LEU A 77 34.96 43.67 6.00
N THR A 78 35.95 43.22 5.25
CA THR A 78 35.75 42.50 3.99
C THR A 78 35.29 41.06 4.23
N GLU A 79 34.62 40.47 3.23
CA GLU A 79 34.08 39.10 3.30
C GLU A 79 35.13 38.04 3.69
N GLU A 80 36.39 38.27 3.31
CA GLU A 80 37.55 37.41 3.58
C GLU A 80 38.01 37.53 5.04
N GLN A 81 37.99 38.74 5.62
CA GLN A 81 38.32 39.00 7.03
C GLN A 81 37.25 38.51 8.00
N CYS A 82 36.00 38.37 7.54
CA CYS A 82 34.89 37.87 8.34
C CYS A 82 34.86 36.33 8.47
N CYS A 83 35.68 35.59 7.71
CA CYS A 83 35.60 34.12 7.62
C CYS A 83 35.75 33.40 8.96
N ASP A 84 36.60 33.92 9.84
CA ASP A 84 36.88 33.33 11.17
C ASP A 84 35.83 33.71 12.21
N LYS A 85 34.99 34.71 11.93
CA LYS A 85 33.92 35.20 12.84
C LYS A 85 32.56 34.56 12.57
N TYR A 86 32.43 33.72 11.55
CA TYR A 86 31.16 33.10 11.18
C TYR A 86 30.83 31.86 12.03
N GLU A 87 29.57 31.75 12.48
CA GLU A 87 29.05 30.57 13.19
C GLU A 87 29.20 29.27 12.39
N VAL A 88 29.10 29.35 11.06
CA VAL A 88 29.25 28.21 10.15
C VAL A 88 30.28 28.57 9.10
N ARG A 89 31.31 27.72 8.95
CA ARG A 89 32.36 27.94 7.94
C ARG A 89 31.77 28.05 6.53
N LEU A 90 32.22 29.05 5.77
CA LEU A 90 31.78 29.25 4.38
C LEU A 90 32.02 28.04 3.49
N SER A 91 33.13 27.32 3.72
CA SER A 91 33.43 26.08 3.00
C SER A 91 32.32 25.05 3.18
N TYR A 92 31.77 24.90 4.39
CA TYR A 92 30.64 24.01 4.62
C TYR A 92 29.41 24.44 3.83
N LEU A 93 29.06 25.73 3.86
CA LEU A 93 27.91 26.26 3.11
C LEU A 93 28.06 26.07 1.59
N ASP A 94 29.28 26.13 1.05
CA ASP A 94 29.53 25.92 -0.37
C ASP A 94 29.53 24.44 -0.79
N HIS A 95 30.08 23.54 0.05
CA HIS A 95 30.20 22.11 -0.28
C HIS A 95 28.92 21.33 0.02
N PHE A 96 28.21 21.66 1.10
CA PHE A 96 27.06 20.87 1.58
C PHE A 96 25.95 20.66 0.52
N PRO A 97 25.55 21.67 -0.27
CA PRO A 97 24.58 21.46 -1.36
C PRO A 97 25.04 20.42 -2.39
N ARG A 98 26.35 20.34 -2.68
CA ARG A 98 26.94 19.35 -3.60
C ARG A 98 26.85 17.95 -3.03
N ILE A 99 27.18 17.81 -1.75
CA ILE A 99 27.08 16.54 -1.02
C ILE A 99 25.65 16.01 -1.01
N ILE A 100 24.65 16.87 -0.84
CA ILE A 100 23.23 16.49 -0.95
C ILE A 100 22.93 15.92 -2.36
N GLY A 101 23.41 16.58 -3.42
CA GLY A 101 23.24 16.07 -4.79
C GLY A 101 23.89 14.71 -5.02
N TYR A 102 25.10 14.49 -4.48
CA TYR A 102 25.77 13.18 -4.53
C TYR A 102 25.02 12.11 -3.74
N ALA A 103 24.46 12.48 -2.58
CA ALA A 103 23.71 11.57 -1.73
C ALA A 103 22.51 10.95 -2.45
N CYS A 104 21.81 11.72 -3.30
CA CYS A 104 20.69 11.21 -4.11
C CYS A 104 21.10 10.01 -4.97
N PHE A 105 22.24 10.09 -5.67
CA PHE A 105 22.77 8.96 -6.45
C PHE A 105 23.32 7.84 -5.58
N LEU A 106 24.16 8.16 -4.58
CA LEU A 106 24.81 7.15 -3.74
C LEU A 106 23.80 6.26 -3.01
N VAL A 107 22.71 6.86 -2.52
CA VAL A 107 21.63 6.11 -1.87
C VAL A 107 21.01 5.09 -2.82
N LEU A 108 20.83 5.43 -4.10
CA LEU A 108 20.33 4.52 -5.13
C LEU A 108 21.38 3.46 -5.50
N ILE A 109 22.63 3.87 -5.74
CA ILE A 109 23.73 2.95 -6.07
C ILE A 109 23.85 1.85 -5.00
N LEU A 110 23.88 2.24 -3.72
CA LEU A 110 23.94 1.30 -2.60
C LEU A 110 22.66 0.46 -2.46
N ALA A 111 21.50 0.97 -2.88
CA ALA A 111 20.26 0.21 -2.92
C ALA A 111 20.32 -0.96 -3.92
N PHE A 112 20.77 -0.65 -5.13
CA PHE A 112 20.93 -1.63 -6.20
C PHE A 112 22.07 -2.61 -5.88
N GLU A 113 23.15 -2.14 -5.26
CA GLU A 113 24.25 -3.01 -4.79
C GLU A 113 23.80 -4.00 -3.72
N ASN A 114 22.90 -3.60 -2.82
CA ASN A 114 22.32 -4.49 -1.81
C ASN A 114 21.47 -5.62 -2.43
N LEU A 115 20.86 -5.37 -3.59
CA LEU A 115 20.14 -6.41 -4.35
C LEU A 115 21.11 -7.34 -5.09
N LEU A 116 22.20 -6.82 -5.65
CA LEU A 116 23.23 -7.60 -6.33
C LEU A 116 24.05 -8.48 -5.37
N HIS A 117 24.37 -7.95 -4.18
CA HIS A 117 25.30 -8.58 -3.23
C HIS A 117 24.72 -8.65 -1.80
N PRO A 118 23.59 -9.33 -1.58
CA PRO A 118 22.88 -9.34 -0.29
C PRO A 118 23.71 -9.94 0.86
N VAL A 119 24.63 -10.88 0.57
CA VAL A 119 25.50 -11.49 1.59
C VAL A 119 26.45 -10.47 2.20
N PHE A 120 26.99 -9.54 1.40
CA PHE A 120 27.85 -8.48 1.90
C PHE A 120 27.09 -7.52 2.84
N PHE A 121 25.91 -7.08 2.42
CA PHE A 121 25.04 -6.18 3.20
C PHE A 121 24.35 -6.84 4.40
N SER A 122 24.43 -8.16 4.53
CA SER A 122 24.06 -8.85 5.78
C SER A 122 25.06 -8.59 6.91
N LYS A 123 26.31 -8.24 6.57
CA LYS A 123 27.41 -7.98 7.51
C LYS A 123 27.71 -6.50 7.69
N VAL A 124 27.48 -5.68 6.65
CA VAL A 124 27.84 -4.25 6.65
C VAL A 124 26.60 -3.38 6.53
N SER A 125 26.47 -2.37 7.41
CA SER A 125 25.36 -1.42 7.35
C SER A 125 25.46 -0.50 6.13
N PRO A 126 24.41 -0.40 5.29
CA PRO A 126 24.36 0.54 4.18
C PRO A 126 24.56 2.01 4.60
N PHE A 127 24.16 2.37 5.83
CA PHE A 127 24.34 3.72 6.36
C PHE A 127 25.81 4.07 6.59
N ILE A 128 26.62 3.11 7.04
CA ILE A 128 28.06 3.31 7.24
C ILE A 128 28.73 3.52 5.88
N LEU A 129 28.37 2.71 4.88
CA LEU A 129 28.87 2.85 3.53
C LEU A 129 28.48 4.21 2.93
N LEU A 130 27.22 4.64 3.08
CA LEU A 130 26.79 5.97 2.65
C LEU A 130 27.65 7.06 3.29
N PHE A 131 27.84 7.00 4.62
CA PHE A 131 28.61 8.00 5.35
C PHE A 131 30.06 8.06 4.88
N ILE A 132 30.72 6.90 4.72
CA ILE A 132 32.09 6.80 4.20
C ILE A 132 32.15 7.36 2.76
N SER A 133 31.22 6.99 1.88
CA SER A 133 31.19 7.50 0.51
C SER A 133 30.99 9.01 0.45
N LEU A 134 30.12 9.58 1.28
CA LEU A 134 29.91 11.03 1.36
C LEU A 134 31.15 11.75 1.90
N LEU A 135 31.83 11.18 2.90
CA LEU A 135 33.08 11.72 3.44
C LEU A 135 34.18 11.72 2.38
N ILE A 136 34.33 10.61 1.64
CA ILE A 136 35.26 10.51 0.51
C ILE A 136 34.95 11.60 -0.52
N LEU A 137 33.69 11.73 -0.96
CA LEU A 137 33.31 12.75 -1.93
C LEU A 137 33.54 14.17 -1.42
N TRP A 138 33.33 14.45 -0.14
CA TRP A 138 33.68 15.75 0.44
C TRP A 138 35.18 16.04 0.34
N LEU A 139 36.04 15.09 0.74
CA LEU A 139 37.49 15.25 0.65
C LEU A 139 37.98 15.43 -0.79
N PHE A 140 37.40 14.68 -1.73
CA PHE A 140 37.76 14.75 -3.15
C PHE A 140 37.22 16.01 -3.84
N ASP A 141 35.99 16.46 -3.55
CA ASP A 141 35.39 17.65 -4.18
C ASP A 141 36.23 18.90 -3.91
N SER A 142 36.76 19.05 -2.69
CA SER A 142 37.66 20.16 -2.33
C SER A 142 38.91 20.21 -3.23
N ARG A 143 39.52 19.05 -3.51
CA ARG A 143 40.68 18.93 -4.40
C ARG A 143 40.29 19.15 -5.86
N PHE A 144 39.13 18.65 -6.27
CA PHE A 144 38.64 18.76 -7.64
C PHE A 144 38.24 20.17 -8.03
N ILE A 145 37.72 20.99 -7.10
CA ILE A 145 37.46 22.41 -7.34
C ILE A 145 38.75 23.16 -7.71
N LYS A 146 39.88 22.82 -7.09
CA LYS A 146 41.18 23.40 -7.43
C LYS A 146 41.61 22.95 -8.83
N LEU A 147 41.53 21.65 -9.10
CA LEU A 147 41.86 21.08 -10.41
C LEU A 147 40.99 21.64 -11.55
N SER A 148 39.70 21.88 -11.32
CA SER A 148 38.79 22.40 -12.33
C SER A 148 39.07 23.85 -12.70
N LYS A 149 39.64 24.63 -11.77
CA LYS A 149 40.16 25.98 -12.05
C LYS A 149 41.48 25.93 -12.83
N GLU A 150 42.39 25.04 -12.46
CA GLU A 150 43.71 24.92 -13.11
C GLU A 150 43.63 24.31 -14.51
N LYS A 151 42.79 23.29 -14.72
CA LYS A 151 42.69 22.53 -15.98
C LYS A 151 41.23 22.39 -16.46
N PRO A 152 40.52 23.48 -16.76
CA PRO A 152 39.10 23.44 -17.14
C PRO A 152 38.85 22.64 -18.43
N ALA A 153 39.80 22.66 -19.38
CA ALA A 153 39.68 21.91 -20.63
C ALA A 153 39.68 20.39 -20.42
N LEU A 154 40.50 19.89 -19.47
CA LEU A 154 40.55 18.46 -19.13
C LEU A 154 39.22 18.01 -18.53
N ILE A 155 38.71 18.75 -17.54
CA ILE A 155 37.43 18.41 -16.90
C ILE A 155 36.28 18.47 -17.90
N ARG A 156 36.29 19.43 -18.84
CA ARG A 156 35.28 19.50 -19.91
C ARG A 156 35.35 18.30 -20.86
N ARG A 157 36.55 17.80 -21.19
CA ARG A 157 36.70 16.56 -21.96
C ARG A 157 36.13 15.35 -21.20
N LEU A 158 36.43 15.23 -19.90
CA LEU A 158 35.89 14.16 -19.06
C LEU A 158 34.36 14.23 -18.94
N PHE A 159 33.81 15.43 -18.76
CA PHE A 159 32.37 15.66 -18.76
C PHE A 159 31.75 15.21 -20.09
N ASN A 160 32.27 15.68 -21.22
CA ASN A 160 31.76 15.30 -22.54
C ASN A 160 31.87 13.79 -22.79
N LEU A 161 32.99 13.16 -22.44
CA LEU A 161 33.18 11.71 -22.56
C LEU A 161 32.17 10.95 -21.71
N SER A 162 32.00 11.33 -20.44
CA SER A 162 31.01 10.72 -19.55
C SER A 162 29.58 10.91 -20.04
N GLY A 163 29.27 12.08 -20.60
CA GLY A 163 27.97 12.39 -21.20
C GLY A 163 27.70 11.58 -22.47
N ILE A 164 28.68 11.45 -23.36
CA ILE A 164 28.58 10.61 -24.57
C ILE A 164 28.38 9.16 -24.16
N LEU A 165 29.16 8.65 -23.20
CA LEU A 165 29.01 7.28 -22.70
C LEU A 165 27.63 7.06 -22.06
N PHE A 166 27.13 8.05 -21.31
CA PHE A 166 25.78 7.99 -20.74
C PHE A 166 24.69 7.96 -21.82
N ILE A 167 24.81 8.76 -22.88
CA ILE A 167 23.88 8.77 -24.01
C ILE A 167 23.95 7.45 -24.81
N LEU A 168 25.15 6.95 -25.09
CA LEU A 168 25.34 5.66 -25.75
C LEU A 168 24.71 4.54 -24.92
N LEU A 169 24.90 4.57 -23.59
CA LEU A 169 24.29 3.59 -22.71
C LEU A 169 22.77 3.76 -22.64
N LEU A 170 22.22 4.97 -22.72
CA LEU A 170 20.78 5.20 -22.85
C LEU A 170 20.21 4.61 -24.14
N ILE A 171 20.96 4.66 -25.24
CA ILE A 171 20.56 4.04 -26.52
C ILE A 171 20.62 2.52 -26.40
N VAL A 172 21.70 1.96 -25.86
CA VAL A 172 21.84 0.52 -25.59
C VAL A 172 20.75 0.05 -24.62
N PHE A 173 20.37 0.89 -23.66
CA PHE A 173 19.30 0.63 -22.71
C PHE A 173 17.93 0.51 -23.38
N GLN A 174 17.71 1.03 -24.59
CA GLN A 174 16.46 0.79 -25.32
C GLN A 174 16.32 -0.67 -25.77
N LEU A 175 17.41 -1.44 -25.79
CA LEU A 175 17.39 -2.82 -26.27
C LEU A 175 16.82 -3.78 -25.22
N PRO A 176 16.01 -4.78 -25.63
CA PRO A 176 15.34 -5.72 -24.73
C PRO A 176 16.25 -6.42 -23.71
N VAL A 177 17.47 -6.77 -24.10
CA VAL A 177 18.43 -7.48 -23.23
C VAL A 177 18.96 -6.59 -22.10
N PHE A 178 19.08 -5.29 -22.33
CA PHE A 178 19.79 -4.39 -21.43
C PHE A 178 18.88 -3.62 -20.47
N HIS A 179 17.64 -3.29 -20.85
CA HIS A 179 16.73 -2.55 -19.98
C HIS A 179 16.31 -3.34 -18.72
N ASN A 180 16.27 -4.67 -18.78
CA ASN A 180 15.88 -5.54 -17.66
C ASN A 180 17.07 -5.99 -16.80
N SER A 181 18.28 -5.53 -17.12
CA SER A 181 19.47 -5.87 -16.36
C SER A 181 19.68 -4.87 -15.23
N ILE A 182 19.60 -5.39 -14.00
CA ILE A 182 19.97 -4.66 -12.78
C ILE A 182 21.38 -4.05 -12.88
N LYS A 183 22.31 -4.73 -13.55
CA LYS A 183 23.69 -4.25 -13.77
C LYS A 183 23.72 -3.03 -14.70
N THR A 184 22.88 -3.00 -15.73
CA THR A 184 22.80 -1.85 -16.64
C THR A 184 22.28 -0.62 -15.90
N VAL A 185 21.21 -0.75 -15.11
CA VAL A 185 20.68 0.35 -14.29
C VAL A 185 21.73 0.84 -13.30
N PHE A 186 22.44 -0.08 -12.63
CA PHE A 186 23.54 0.25 -11.73
C PHE A 186 24.64 1.06 -12.44
N ILE A 187 25.12 0.60 -13.61
CA ILE A 187 26.15 1.32 -14.39
C ILE A 187 25.63 2.70 -14.80
N MET A 188 24.37 2.82 -15.22
CA MET A 188 23.76 4.12 -15.55
C MET A 188 23.72 5.07 -14.35
N LEU A 189 23.42 4.59 -13.14
CA LEU A 189 23.44 5.41 -11.92
C LEU A 189 24.86 5.89 -11.59
N VAL A 190 25.86 5.02 -11.72
CA VAL A 190 27.27 5.38 -11.52
C VAL A 190 27.74 6.41 -12.55
N LEU A 191 27.40 6.22 -13.83
CA LEU A 191 27.68 7.19 -14.88
C LEU A 191 26.94 8.52 -14.66
N GLY A 192 25.68 8.48 -14.22
CA GLY A 192 24.91 9.67 -13.86
C GLY A 192 25.56 10.46 -12.72
N LEU A 193 26.08 9.77 -11.69
CA LEU A 193 26.88 10.37 -10.63
C LEU A 193 28.14 11.04 -11.18
N LEU A 194 28.87 10.40 -12.10
CA LEU A 194 30.07 10.96 -12.72
C LEU A 194 29.76 12.20 -13.58
N VAL A 195 28.71 12.14 -14.40
CA VAL A 195 28.23 13.27 -15.20
C VAL A 195 27.90 14.45 -14.29
N TYR A 196 27.15 14.21 -13.21
CA TYR A 196 26.82 15.24 -12.22
C TYR A 196 28.08 15.77 -11.51
N PHE A 197 29.01 14.91 -11.14
CA PHE A 197 30.27 15.26 -10.49
C PHE A 197 31.15 16.17 -11.35
N PHE A 198 31.31 15.88 -12.64
CA PHE A 198 32.07 16.74 -13.54
C PHE A 198 31.31 18.04 -13.85
N TYR A 199 30.00 17.96 -14.06
CA TYR A 199 29.14 19.11 -14.32
C TYR A 199 29.24 20.16 -13.20
N ILE A 200 29.07 19.74 -11.95
CA ILE A 200 29.04 20.65 -10.80
C ILE A 200 30.38 21.36 -10.58
N ASN A 201 31.48 20.72 -11.00
CA ASN A 201 32.83 21.26 -10.92
C ASN A 201 33.22 22.16 -12.10
N LEU A 202 32.53 22.07 -13.24
CA LEU A 202 32.70 22.97 -14.40
C LEU A 202 31.83 24.22 -14.34
N ARG A 203 30.64 24.08 -13.75
CA ARG A 203 29.60 25.11 -13.70
C ARG A 203 30.12 26.52 -13.37
N ARG A 204 30.99 26.66 -12.36
CA ARG A 204 31.45 27.97 -11.89
C ARG A 204 32.19 28.74 -12.99
N ASN A 205 33.06 28.03 -13.73
CA ASN A 205 33.80 28.62 -14.85
C ASN A 205 32.86 29.00 -16.00
N ASP A 206 31.85 28.18 -16.27
CA ASP A 206 30.86 28.46 -17.32
C ASP A 206 29.96 29.65 -16.96
N MET A 207 29.54 29.76 -15.69
CA MET A 207 28.79 30.92 -15.19
C MET A 207 29.55 32.23 -15.33
N GLU A 208 30.82 32.26 -14.93
CA GLU A 208 31.68 33.46 -15.02
C GLU A 208 31.87 33.88 -16.48
N ARG A 209 32.05 32.91 -17.40
CA ARG A 209 32.12 33.16 -18.85
C ARG A 209 30.82 33.73 -19.42
N THR A 210 29.67 33.14 -19.09
CA THR A 210 28.37 33.61 -19.58
C THR A 210 28.04 35.00 -19.05
N ALA A 211 28.35 35.30 -17.79
CA ALA A 211 28.17 36.62 -17.22
C ALA A 211 29.08 37.68 -17.85
N ALA A 212 30.32 37.32 -18.20
CA ALA A 212 31.21 38.20 -18.96
C ALA A 212 30.66 38.48 -20.37
N GLN A 213 30.15 37.47 -21.06
CA GLN A 213 29.52 37.62 -22.38
C GLN A 213 28.24 38.49 -22.34
N GLN A 214 27.39 38.33 -21.32
CA GLN A 214 26.18 39.15 -21.16
C GLN A 214 26.50 40.63 -20.88
N LYS A 215 27.58 40.92 -20.15
CA LYS A 215 28.03 42.31 -19.96
C LYS A 215 28.48 42.94 -21.27
N LEU A 216 29.08 42.14 -22.16
CA LEU A 216 29.53 42.59 -23.49
C LEU A 216 28.37 42.81 -24.46
N SER A 217 27.28 42.05 -24.37
CA SER A 217 26.19 42.09 -25.35
C SER A 217 25.13 43.18 -25.15
N GLN A 218 25.22 44.01 -24.10
CA GLN A 218 24.26 45.09 -23.77
C GLN A 218 22.77 44.73 -23.92
N GLN A 219 22.42 43.46 -23.70
CA GLN A 219 21.08 42.95 -23.97
C GLN A 219 20.09 43.47 -22.91
N LYS A 220 19.00 44.13 -23.34
CA LYS A 220 17.96 44.59 -22.42
C LYS A 220 17.25 43.40 -21.76
N ASP A 221 17.11 43.46 -20.44
CA ASP A 221 16.39 42.44 -19.67
C ASP A 221 14.92 42.36 -20.11
N GLY A 222 14.48 41.15 -20.42
CA GLY A 222 13.08 40.81 -20.64
C GLY A 222 12.24 40.97 -19.37
N PHE A 223 10.91 41.02 -19.53
CA PHE A 223 9.97 41.19 -18.41
C PHE A 223 10.14 40.12 -17.31
N ILE A 224 10.23 38.84 -17.70
CA ILE A 224 10.43 37.71 -16.77
C ILE A 224 11.76 37.86 -16.01
N ASP A 225 12.84 38.24 -16.69
CA ASP A 225 14.15 38.37 -16.06
C ASP A 225 14.17 39.51 -15.02
N ARG A 226 13.42 40.60 -15.24
CA ARG A 226 13.25 41.66 -14.23
C ARG A 226 12.54 41.17 -12.98
N ILE A 227 11.48 40.39 -13.13
CA ILE A 227 10.75 39.77 -12.00
C ILE A 227 11.68 38.80 -11.26
N LEU A 228 12.37 37.92 -11.98
CA LEU A 228 13.32 36.97 -11.38
C LEU A 228 14.42 37.71 -10.63
N LYS A 229 15.03 38.76 -11.21
CA LYS A 229 16.04 39.59 -10.52
C LYS A 229 15.49 40.28 -9.27
N LYS A 230 14.20 40.62 -9.22
CA LYS A 230 13.56 41.16 -8.00
C LYS A 230 13.46 40.09 -6.90
N ILE A 231 13.03 38.88 -7.26
CA ILE A 231 12.96 37.73 -6.34
C ILE A 231 14.37 37.35 -5.86
N MET A 232 15.34 37.25 -6.78
CA MET A 232 16.73 36.93 -6.46
C MET A 232 17.33 37.94 -5.48
N ARG A 233 17.09 39.25 -5.68
CA ARG A 233 17.49 40.29 -4.73
C ARG A 233 16.83 40.11 -3.36
N TYR A 234 15.54 39.76 -3.33
CA TYR A 234 14.83 39.49 -2.09
C TYR A 234 15.42 38.33 -1.27
N VAL A 235 15.88 37.27 -1.96
CA VAL A 235 16.55 36.09 -1.36
C VAL A 235 18.07 36.19 -1.34
N ASN A 236 18.67 37.36 -1.63
CA ASN A 236 20.12 37.56 -1.64
C ASN A 236 20.90 36.60 -2.56
N LEU A 237 20.31 36.20 -3.69
CA LEU A 237 20.93 35.33 -4.68
C LEU A 237 21.74 36.15 -5.71
N PRO A 238 23.00 35.77 -6.04
CA PRO A 238 23.80 36.48 -7.03
C PRO A 238 23.14 36.52 -8.41
N THR A 239 23.15 37.67 -9.10
CA THR A 239 22.51 37.82 -10.42
C THR A 239 23.12 36.93 -11.51
N ILE A 240 24.37 36.51 -11.33
CA ILE A 240 25.09 35.54 -12.18
C ILE A 240 24.34 34.18 -12.23
N GLU A 241 23.55 33.86 -11.20
CA GLU A 241 22.76 32.63 -11.09
C GLU A 241 21.44 32.66 -11.88
N ILE A 242 21.11 33.75 -12.59
CA ILE A 242 19.78 33.97 -13.19
C ILE A 242 19.34 32.85 -14.13
N GLY A 243 20.25 32.33 -14.97
CA GLY A 243 19.93 31.23 -15.90
C GLY A 243 19.52 29.96 -15.16
N TYR A 244 20.25 29.62 -14.10
CA TYR A 244 19.94 28.48 -13.24
C TYR A 244 18.64 28.69 -12.47
N PHE A 245 18.42 29.90 -11.94
CA PHE A 245 17.22 30.22 -11.21
C PHE A 245 15.99 30.10 -12.11
N LYS A 246 16.08 30.57 -13.36
CA LYS A 246 15.01 30.46 -14.36
C LYS A 246 14.68 28.99 -14.66
N TRP A 247 15.66 28.18 -15.02
CA TRP A 247 15.45 26.74 -15.29
C TRP A 247 14.96 25.97 -14.07
N PHE A 248 15.45 26.33 -12.88
CA PHE A 248 14.98 25.75 -11.62
C PHE A 248 13.49 25.98 -11.41
N ASN A 249 12.99 27.19 -11.62
CA ASN A 249 11.56 27.47 -11.49
C ASN A 249 10.74 26.75 -12.57
N ILE A 250 11.23 26.66 -13.81
CA ILE A 250 10.55 25.93 -14.91
C ILE A 250 10.44 24.44 -14.56
N PHE A 251 11.54 23.79 -14.21
CA PHE A 251 11.53 22.36 -13.87
C PHE A 251 10.75 22.08 -12.59
N SER A 252 10.84 22.96 -11.58
CA SER A 252 10.04 22.82 -10.36
C SER A 252 8.54 22.93 -10.65
N LEU A 253 8.13 23.84 -11.55
CA LEU A 253 6.74 23.97 -11.98
C LEU A 253 6.29 22.73 -12.77
N ALA A 254 7.10 22.25 -13.71
CA ALA A 254 6.79 21.03 -14.46
C ALA A 254 6.67 19.81 -13.54
N GLY A 255 7.63 19.63 -12.62
CA GLY A 255 7.59 18.58 -11.61
C GLY A 255 6.38 18.68 -10.69
N PHE A 256 5.99 19.90 -10.28
CA PHE A 256 4.77 20.14 -9.50
C PHE A 256 3.50 19.76 -10.27
N ILE A 257 3.40 20.10 -11.56
CA ILE A 257 2.25 19.72 -12.41
C ILE A 257 2.14 18.19 -12.53
N ILE A 258 3.26 17.50 -12.81
CA ILE A 258 3.29 16.03 -12.89
C ILE A 258 2.91 15.43 -11.53
N TYR A 259 3.42 15.98 -10.44
CA TYR A 259 3.11 15.54 -9.09
C TYR A 259 1.61 15.69 -8.76
N LEU A 260 1.00 16.83 -9.09
CA LEU A 260 -0.45 17.03 -8.93
C LEU A 260 -1.26 16.10 -9.85
N ALA A 261 -0.83 15.89 -11.09
CA ALA A 261 -1.50 14.97 -12.01
C ALA A 261 -1.51 13.53 -11.47
N ALA A 262 -0.42 13.09 -10.82
CA ALA A 262 -0.34 11.77 -10.19
C ALA A 262 -1.27 11.64 -8.97
N ILE A 263 -1.48 12.73 -8.23
CA ILE A 263 -2.46 12.77 -7.12
C ILE A 263 -3.89 12.77 -7.65
N LEU A 264 -4.18 13.47 -8.75
CA LEU A 264 -5.54 13.64 -9.24
C LEU A 264 -6.03 12.50 -10.16
N SER A 265 -5.12 11.74 -10.77
CA SER A 265 -5.45 10.69 -11.74
C SER A 265 -4.77 9.37 -11.43
N TYR A 266 -5.58 8.35 -11.12
CA TYR A 266 -5.13 6.97 -10.93
C TYR A 266 -4.35 6.44 -12.14
N LYS A 267 -4.90 6.57 -13.36
CA LYS A 267 -4.27 6.07 -14.59
C LYS A 267 -2.90 6.71 -14.84
N PHE A 268 -2.79 8.03 -14.60
CA PHE A 268 -1.53 8.74 -14.75
C PHE A 268 -0.52 8.31 -13.69
N ALA A 269 -0.94 8.16 -12.43
CA ALA A 269 -0.07 7.64 -11.37
C ALA A 269 0.51 6.28 -11.75
N VAL A 270 -0.33 5.31 -12.13
CA VAL A 270 0.10 3.96 -12.53
C VAL A 270 1.06 3.98 -13.73
N SER A 271 0.87 4.89 -14.69
CA SER A 271 1.82 5.04 -15.82
C SER A 271 3.24 5.47 -15.41
N ILE A 272 3.38 6.17 -14.28
CA ILE A 272 4.69 6.54 -13.72
C ILE A 272 5.33 5.35 -12.98
N GLY A 273 4.51 4.53 -12.33
CA GLY A 273 4.94 3.44 -11.46
C GLY A 273 5.41 3.93 -10.07
N PRO A 274 5.54 3.01 -9.10
CA PRO A 274 5.70 3.39 -7.70
C PRO A 274 7.08 3.97 -7.42
N PHE A 275 8.11 3.44 -8.08
CA PHE A 275 9.48 3.83 -7.77
C PHE A 275 9.84 5.25 -8.27
N PRO A 276 9.58 5.62 -9.54
CA PRO A 276 9.82 6.99 -10.00
C PRO A 276 8.94 8.01 -9.27
N LEU A 277 7.71 7.65 -8.92
CA LEU A 277 6.80 8.50 -8.17
C LEU A 277 7.37 8.86 -6.79
N VAL A 278 7.95 7.90 -6.07
CA VAL A 278 8.58 8.16 -4.76
C VAL A 278 9.74 9.16 -4.90
N LEU A 279 10.55 9.05 -5.95
CA LEU A 279 11.65 9.99 -6.20
C LEU A 279 11.14 11.40 -6.55
N LEU A 280 10.10 11.48 -7.39
CA LEU A 280 9.42 12.74 -7.69
C LEU A 280 8.88 13.38 -6.41
N ALA A 281 8.21 12.60 -5.56
CA ALA A 281 7.67 13.08 -4.29
C ALA A 281 8.78 13.54 -3.33
N PHE A 282 9.90 12.83 -3.22
CA PHE A 282 11.05 13.27 -2.42
C PHE A 282 11.62 14.61 -2.91
N ALA A 283 11.71 14.81 -4.22
CA ALA A 283 12.14 16.08 -4.79
C ALA A 283 11.17 17.21 -4.42
N MET A 284 9.86 16.98 -4.56
CA MET A 284 8.83 17.97 -4.26
C MET A 284 8.76 18.33 -2.77
N LEU A 285 8.72 17.32 -1.90
CA LEU A 285 8.68 17.52 -0.44
C LEU A 285 9.93 18.24 0.07
N LEU A 286 11.11 17.88 -0.45
CA LEU A 286 12.35 18.61 -0.13
C LEU A 286 12.28 20.05 -0.61
N GLY A 287 11.76 20.29 -1.81
CA GLY A 287 11.54 21.63 -2.35
C GLY A 287 10.66 22.48 -1.42
N PHE A 288 9.52 21.94 -0.98
CA PHE A 288 8.64 22.62 -0.01
C PHE A 288 9.34 22.85 1.34
N GLY A 289 10.04 21.85 1.87
CA GLY A 289 10.83 21.99 3.09
C GLY A 289 11.89 23.10 2.99
N ASN A 290 12.52 23.23 1.82
CA ASN A 290 13.51 24.27 1.57
C ASN A 290 12.90 25.66 1.40
N ILE A 291 11.66 25.78 0.91
CA ILE A 291 10.89 27.03 0.95
C ILE A 291 10.61 27.44 2.40
N ILE A 292 10.21 26.51 3.27
CA ILE A 292 10.01 26.79 4.70
C ILE A 292 11.33 27.22 5.35
N THR A 293 12.44 26.56 5.02
CA THR A 293 13.79 26.94 5.50
C THR A 293 14.18 28.33 5.00
N MET A 294 13.88 28.68 3.76
CA MET A 294 14.12 30.01 3.18
C MET A 294 13.45 31.11 4.04
N PHE A 295 12.15 30.95 4.33
CA PHE A 295 11.43 31.88 5.20
C PHE A 295 11.95 31.86 6.64
N SER A 296 12.38 30.70 7.14
CA SER A 296 12.98 30.59 8.48
C SER A 296 14.27 31.38 8.62
N VAL A 297 15.16 31.29 7.62
CA VAL A 297 16.42 32.04 7.59
C VAL A 297 16.16 33.54 7.51
N LYS A 298 15.15 33.96 6.73
CA LYS A 298 14.78 35.37 6.53
C LYS A 298 14.14 35.99 7.77
N THR A 299 13.17 35.31 8.38
CA THR A 299 12.44 35.78 9.57
C THR A 299 13.22 35.62 10.88
N LYS A 300 14.32 34.84 10.84
CA LYS A 300 15.12 34.44 12.01
C LYS A 300 14.36 33.54 13.00
N VAL A 301 13.25 32.96 12.57
CA VAL A 301 12.41 32.05 13.36
C VAL A 301 12.46 30.66 12.74
N ASN A 302 12.56 29.61 13.55
CA ASN A 302 12.51 28.24 13.04
C ASN A 302 11.06 27.83 12.72
N LEU A 303 10.61 28.10 11.49
CA LEU A 303 9.23 27.82 11.09
C LEU A 303 8.94 26.31 11.05
N HIS A 304 9.95 25.46 10.81
CA HIS A 304 9.77 24.01 10.91
C HIS A 304 9.33 23.62 12.32
N PHE A 305 10.01 24.14 13.34
CA PHE A 305 9.64 23.89 14.74
C PHE A 305 8.22 24.36 15.07
N ILE A 306 7.83 25.54 14.60
CA ILE A 306 6.47 26.06 14.79
C ILE A 306 5.45 25.15 14.09
N ILE A 307 5.69 24.76 12.84
CA ILE A 307 4.79 23.86 12.10
C ILE A 307 4.63 22.53 12.83
N PHE A 308 5.73 21.94 13.33
CA PHE A 308 5.68 20.70 14.09
C PHE A 308 4.90 20.84 15.41
N ILE A 309 5.08 21.93 16.15
CA ILE A 309 4.29 22.20 17.36
C ILE A 309 2.82 22.37 17.03
N LEU A 310 2.48 23.15 16.00
CA LEU A 310 1.09 23.35 15.59
C LEU A 310 0.45 22.04 15.13
N ALA A 311 1.17 21.21 14.39
CA ALA A 311 0.70 19.89 13.99
C ALA A 311 0.50 18.94 15.19
N ALA A 312 1.33 19.05 16.23
CA ALA A 312 1.26 18.20 17.42
C ALA A 312 0.17 18.65 18.42
N LEU A 313 -0.09 19.95 18.54
CA LEU A 313 -0.99 20.51 19.54
C LEU A 313 -2.38 20.86 19.00
N LEU A 314 -2.52 21.20 17.72
CA LEU A 314 -3.82 21.54 17.15
C LEU A 314 -4.53 20.30 16.63
N PRO A 315 -5.84 20.14 16.94
CA PRO A 315 -6.62 19.06 16.38
C PRO A 315 -6.70 19.22 14.87
N THR A 316 -6.18 18.25 14.13
CA THR A 316 -6.39 18.14 12.69
C THR A 316 -7.77 17.54 12.47
N PRO A 317 -8.57 18.05 11.52
CA PRO A 317 -9.86 17.46 11.22
C PRO A 317 -9.69 16.00 10.82
N GLU A 318 -10.61 15.16 11.29
CA GLU A 318 -10.67 13.76 10.89
C GLU A 318 -10.87 13.65 9.37
N ASN A 319 -10.06 12.82 8.73
CA ASN A 319 -10.06 12.66 7.27
C ASN A 319 -10.14 11.19 6.84
N HIS A 320 -10.01 10.24 7.78
CA HIS A 320 -9.86 8.83 7.48
C HIS A 320 -11.17 8.07 7.68
N PHE A 321 -12.25 8.57 7.07
CA PHE A 321 -13.57 7.92 7.11
C PHE A 321 -13.61 6.70 6.20
N VAL A 322 -14.33 5.66 6.62
CA VAL A 322 -14.75 4.58 5.71
C VAL A 322 -15.75 5.16 4.72
N ARG A 323 -15.52 4.90 3.43
CA ARG A 323 -16.31 5.52 2.37
C ARG A 323 -17.72 4.93 2.33
N GLN A 324 -18.72 5.77 2.57
CA GLN A 324 -20.13 5.40 2.56
C GLN A 324 -20.80 5.93 1.29
N VAL A 325 -21.73 5.14 0.73
CA VAL A 325 -22.55 5.43 -0.43
C VAL A 325 -24.00 5.55 0.05
N PRO A 326 -24.71 6.66 -0.25
CA PRO A 326 -26.11 6.77 0.09
C PRO A 326 -26.93 5.77 -0.73
N LEU A 327 -27.89 5.11 -0.08
CA LEU A 327 -28.90 4.29 -0.75
C LEU A 327 -30.02 5.23 -1.21
N THR A 328 -30.21 5.36 -2.53
CA THR A 328 -31.29 6.18 -3.10
C THR A 328 -32.66 5.54 -2.85
N GLN A 329 -33.71 6.37 -2.72
CA GLN A 329 -35.06 5.97 -2.29
C GLN A 329 -35.74 4.86 -3.13
N ASN A 330 -35.21 4.52 -4.31
CA ASN A 330 -35.78 3.49 -5.20
C ASN A 330 -35.19 2.08 -5.00
N ALA A 331 -34.14 1.93 -4.19
CA ALA A 331 -33.67 0.63 -3.73
C ALA A 331 -34.31 0.36 -2.36
N SER A 332 -35.07 -0.73 -2.22
CA SER A 332 -35.64 -1.16 -0.94
C SER A 332 -34.59 -1.01 0.17
N PHE A 333 -34.84 -0.15 1.15
CA PHE A 333 -33.88 0.10 2.23
C PHE A 333 -33.54 -1.23 2.90
N VAL A 334 -32.32 -1.72 2.66
CA VAL A 334 -31.85 -2.96 3.26
C VAL A 334 -31.51 -2.64 4.72
N SER A 335 -32.38 -3.04 5.63
CA SER A 335 -32.12 -2.95 7.07
C SER A 335 -31.03 -3.94 7.43
N TYR A 336 -29.86 -3.43 7.83
CA TYR A 336 -28.76 -4.27 8.33
C TYR A 336 -29.14 -5.07 9.58
N ALA A 337 -30.15 -4.60 10.33
CA ALA A 337 -30.70 -5.32 11.48
C ALA A 337 -31.53 -6.56 11.08
N ASN A 338 -32.02 -6.63 9.83
CA ASN A 338 -32.88 -7.70 9.30
C ASN A 338 -32.09 -8.80 8.58
N ARG A 339 -30.74 -8.77 8.62
CA ARG A 339 -29.93 -9.89 8.17
C ARG A 339 -30.31 -11.17 8.91
N GLU A 340 -30.18 -12.31 8.23
CA GLU A 340 -30.40 -13.61 8.87
C GLU A 340 -29.35 -13.82 9.98
N SER A 341 -29.76 -14.42 11.09
CA SER A 341 -28.82 -15.01 12.06
C SER A 341 -28.17 -16.26 11.46
N ILE A 342 -27.06 -16.70 12.03
CA ILE A 342 -26.36 -17.92 11.57
C ILE A 342 -27.26 -19.16 11.57
N ASP A 343 -28.11 -19.31 12.58
CA ASP A 343 -28.98 -20.48 12.72
C ASP A 343 -30.10 -20.47 11.66
N GLN A 344 -30.68 -19.30 11.40
CA GLN A 344 -31.67 -19.10 10.32
C GLN A 344 -31.04 -19.36 8.95
N HIS A 345 -29.85 -18.81 8.71
CA HIS A 345 -29.16 -18.98 7.45
C HIS A 345 -28.78 -20.44 7.20
N PHE A 346 -28.32 -21.17 8.23
CA PHE A 346 -27.98 -22.58 8.11
C PHE A 346 -29.20 -23.44 7.77
N VAL A 347 -30.35 -23.21 8.41
CA VAL A 347 -31.60 -23.91 8.08
C VAL A 347 -32.05 -23.57 6.65
N SER A 348 -32.02 -22.30 6.26
CA SER A 348 -32.34 -21.84 4.90
C SER A 348 -31.42 -22.51 3.86
N TRP A 349 -30.12 -22.56 4.13
CA TRP A 349 -29.13 -23.23 3.29
C TRP A 349 -29.47 -24.72 3.14
N LEU A 350 -29.76 -25.44 4.22
CA LEU A 350 -30.12 -26.86 4.15
C LEU A 350 -31.39 -27.12 3.35
N GLN A 351 -32.38 -26.23 3.41
CA GLN A 351 -33.63 -26.36 2.67
C GLN A 351 -33.44 -26.23 1.16
N HIS A 352 -32.46 -25.45 0.72
CA HIS A 352 -32.18 -25.21 -0.70
C HIS A 352 -31.21 -26.22 -1.34
N HIS A 353 -30.57 -27.10 -0.54
CA HIS A 353 -29.66 -28.14 -1.02
C HIS A 353 -30.31 -29.52 -0.90
N ASN A 354 -31.19 -29.84 -1.85
CA ASN A 354 -31.88 -31.13 -1.92
C ASN A 354 -30.98 -32.27 -2.43
N ASP A 355 -29.88 -31.92 -3.10
CA ASP A 355 -28.77 -32.80 -3.51
C ASP A 355 -28.10 -33.51 -2.32
N ILE A 356 -28.26 -33.00 -1.09
CA ILE A 356 -27.84 -33.71 0.13
C ILE A 356 -28.62 -35.03 0.30
N ASP A 357 -29.85 -35.13 -0.20
CA ASP A 357 -30.69 -36.31 -0.02
C ASP A 357 -30.17 -37.52 -0.81
N SER A 358 -29.51 -37.30 -1.96
CA SER A 358 -28.87 -38.36 -2.76
C SER A 358 -27.42 -38.64 -2.34
N ALA A 359 -26.75 -37.72 -1.65
CA ALA A 359 -25.37 -37.91 -1.22
C ALA A 359 -25.23 -38.91 -0.06
N SER A 360 -24.16 -39.71 -0.06
CA SER A 360 -23.75 -40.52 1.10
C SER A 360 -23.04 -39.67 2.15
N VAL A 361 -22.18 -38.76 1.68
CA VAL A 361 -21.47 -37.75 2.47
C VAL A 361 -21.45 -36.46 1.67
N TYR A 362 -21.88 -35.35 2.28
CA TYR A 362 -21.97 -34.05 1.63
C TYR A 362 -20.93 -33.08 2.20
N PRO A 363 -19.90 -32.67 1.43
CA PRO A 363 -18.89 -31.74 1.93
C PRO A 363 -19.46 -30.32 2.06
N VAL A 364 -19.14 -29.64 3.16
CA VAL A 364 -19.49 -28.24 3.41
C VAL A 364 -18.22 -27.46 3.73
N TYR A 365 -17.85 -26.51 2.87
CA TYR A 365 -16.59 -25.79 2.99
C TYR A 365 -16.73 -24.50 3.81
N PHE A 366 -15.83 -24.35 4.78
CA PHE A 366 -15.57 -23.11 5.51
C PHE A 366 -14.17 -22.63 5.11
N VAL A 367 -14.10 -21.59 4.29
CA VAL A 367 -12.84 -21.07 3.76
C VAL A 367 -12.27 -20.04 4.74
N LEU A 368 -11.00 -20.22 5.06
CA LEU A 368 -10.16 -19.27 5.80
C LEU A 368 -9.05 -18.76 4.91
N ALA A 369 -8.76 -17.46 4.99
CA ALA A 369 -7.77 -16.80 4.15
C ALA A 369 -6.88 -15.87 4.97
N ASN A 370 -5.59 -16.23 5.05
CA ASN A 370 -4.60 -15.46 5.77
C ASN A 370 -4.37 -14.06 5.20
N GLY A 371 -3.98 -13.10 6.04
CA GLY A 371 -3.59 -11.77 5.60
C GLY A 371 -2.25 -11.72 4.87
N GLY A 372 -1.93 -10.57 4.28
CA GLY A 372 -0.68 -10.36 3.53
C GLY A 372 -0.81 -9.54 2.25
N ALA A 373 -1.64 -8.50 2.24
CA ALA A 373 -1.81 -7.57 1.11
C ALA A 373 -2.06 -8.27 -0.26
N SER A 374 -1.58 -7.72 -1.38
CA SER A 374 -1.94 -8.23 -2.71
C SER A 374 -1.47 -9.67 -2.95
N ARG A 375 -0.32 -10.11 -2.39
CA ARG A 375 0.11 -11.52 -2.50
C ARG A 375 -0.95 -12.47 -1.97
N SER A 376 -1.60 -12.12 -0.86
CA SER A 376 -2.63 -12.98 -0.29
C SER A 376 -3.90 -12.93 -1.12
N GLY A 377 -4.31 -11.73 -1.55
CA GLY A 377 -5.45 -11.56 -2.44
C GLY A 377 -5.31 -12.42 -3.69
N TYR A 378 -4.17 -12.30 -4.38
CA TYR A 378 -3.85 -13.04 -5.59
C TYR A 378 -3.85 -14.56 -5.34
N TRP A 379 -3.15 -15.03 -4.30
CA TRP A 379 -3.09 -16.46 -3.97
C TRP A 379 -4.47 -17.05 -3.65
N VAL A 380 -5.22 -16.41 -2.75
CA VAL A 380 -6.53 -16.88 -2.29
C VAL A 380 -7.52 -16.92 -3.44
N ALA A 381 -7.64 -15.84 -4.22
CA ALA A 381 -8.56 -15.81 -5.35
C ALA A 381 -8.15 -16.79 -6.46
N SER A 382 -6.85 -17.03 -6.66
CA SER A 382 -6.36 -18.04 -7.61
C SER A 382 -6.69 -19.47 -7.18
N VAL A 383 -6.54 -19.79 -5.89
CA VAL A 383 -6.88 -21.12 -5.34
C VAL A 383 -8.38 -21.36 -5.45
N LEU A 384 -9.20 -20.41 -5.01
CA LEU A 384 -10.67 -20.52 -5.10
C LEU A 384 -11.16 -20.55 -6.54
N GLY A 385 -10.58 -19.72 -7.42
CA GLY A 385 -10.87 -19.73 -8.84
C GLY A 385 -10.52 -21.05 -9.51
N ARG A 386 -9.36 -21.66 -9.17
CA ARG A 386 -8.96 -22.98 -9.70
C ARG A 386 -9.92 -24.08 -9.24
N LEU A 387 -10.38 -24.05 -7.98
CA LEU A 387 -11.35 -25.02 -7.46
C LEU A 387 -12.70 -24.89 -8.18
N GLU A 388 -13.19 -23.66 -8.37
CA GLU A 388 -14.42 -23.41 -9.11
C GLU A 388 -14.30 -23.84 -10.58
N ASP A 389 -13.24 -23.40 -11.27
CA ASP A 389 -12.98 -23.74 -12.68
C ASP A 389 -12.86 -25.26 -12.89
N SER A 390 -12.19 -25.95 -11.96
CA SER A 390 -12.06 -27.41 -12.01
C SER A 390 -13.43 -28.09 -11.87
N SER A 391 -14.26 -27.62 -10.93
CA SER A 391 -15.62 -28.15 -10.77
C SER A 391 -16.53 -27.85 -11.95
N ILE A 392 -16.42 -26.67 -12.58
CA ILE A 392 -17.17 -26.35 -13.81
C ILE A 392 -16.78 -27.28 -14.96
N ALA A 393 -15.49 -27.59 -15.08
CA ALA A 393 -14.99 -28.46 -16.15
C ALA A 393 -15.31 -29.95 -15.94
N GLN A 394 -15.43 -30.39 -14.69
CA GLN A 394 -15.60 -31.80 -14.33
C GLN A 394 -17.06 -32.13 -14.00
N THR A 395 -17.66 -31.35 -13.10
CA THR A 395 -18.99 -31.55 -12.50
C THR A 395 -19.87 -30.29 -12.67
N PRO A 396 -20.35 -29.95 -13.89
CA PRO A 396 -21.05 -28.67 -14.13
C PRO A 396 -22.28 -28.41 -13.25
N ASN A 397 -22.94 -29.49 -12.80
CA ASN A 397 -24.12 -29.49 -11.93
C ASN A 397 -23.79 -29.55 -10.44
N ASP A 398 -22.54 -29.84 -10.07
CA ASP A 398 -22.07 -29.94 -8.69
C ASP A 398 -20.78 -29.11 -8.52
N ARG A 399 -20.99 -27.80 -8.33
CA ARG A 399 -19.89 -26.82 -8.31
C ARG A 399 -19.32 -26.67 -6.92
N PHE A 400 -18.02 -26.38 -6.86
CA PHE A 400 -17.34 -26.06 -5.62
C PHE A 400 -18.07 -24.96 -4.85
N SER A 401 -18.47 -23.88 -5.52
CA SER A 401 -19.19 -22.74 -4.92
C SER A 401 -20.52 -23.10 -4.26
N SER A 402 -21.22 -24.14 -4.70
CA SER A 402 -22.46 -24.62 -4.07
C SER A 402 -22.22 -25.22 -2.68
N HIS A 403 -21.05 -25.84 -2.48
CA HIS A 403 -20.65 -26.41 -1.19
C HIS A 403 -20.02 -25.40 -0.22
N VAL A 404 -19.70 -24.18 -0.67
CA VAL A 404 -19.10 -23.17 0.20
C VAL A 404 -20.17 -22.54 1.07
N PHE A 405 -20.06 -22.75 2.38
CA PHE A 405 -20.95 -22.13 3.35
C PHE A 405 -20.45 -20.75 3.78
N CYS A 406 -19.15 -20.62 4.03
CA CYS A 406 -18.55 -19.37 4.52
C CYS A 406 -17.20 -19.09 3.85
N LEU A 407 -16.99 -17.82 3.51
CA LEU A 407 -15.75 -17.21 3.09
C LEU A 407 -15.29 -16.21 4.16
N SER A 408 -14.29 -16.57 4.96
CA SER A 408 -13.69 -15.68 5.96
C SER A 408 -12.26 -15.33 5.57
N GLY A 409 -11.93 -14.04 5.61
CA GLY A 409 -10.59 -13.57 5.30
C GLY A 409 -10.19 -12.34 6.09
N THR A 410 -8.89 -12.19 6.29
CA THR A 410 -8.29 -11.04 6.96
C THR A 410 -7.33 -10.34 6.01
N SER A 411 -7.21 -9.01 6.08
CA SER A 411 -6.28 -8.23 5.26
C SER A 411 -6.40 -8.55 3.76
N GLY A 412 -5.27 -8.80 3.09
CA GLY A 412 -5.21 -9.30 1.72
C GLY A 412 -6.00 -10.58 1.45
N GLY A 413 -6.12 -11.49 2.44
CA GLY A 413 -6.98 -12.68 2.32
C GLY A 413 -8.46 -12.31 2.24
N GLY A 414 -8.87 -11.27 2.99
CA GLY A 414 -10.16 -10.60 2.88
C GLY A 414 -10.43 -10.07 1.47
N VAL A 415 -9.43 -9.43 0.85
CA VAL A 415 -9.51 -9.01 -0.56
C VAL A 415 -9.67 -10.21 -1.50
N GLY A 416 -8.94 -11.30 -1.28
CA GLY A 416 -9.03 -12.51 -2.11
C GLY A 416 -10.42 -13.18 -2.04
N VAL A 417 -10.98 -13.33 -0.83
CA VAL A 417 -12.34 -13.88 -0.68
C VAL A 417 -13.42 -12.94 -1.19
N ALA A 418 -13.26 -11.62 -1.01
CA ALA A 418 -14.17 -10.63 -1.59
C ALA A 418 -14.13 -10.62 -3.12
N ALA A 419 -12.95 -10.80 -3.71
CA ALA A 419 -12.75 -10.94 -5.15
C ALA A 419 -13.49 -12.18 -5.68
N PHE A 420 -13.29 -13.34 -5.04
CA PHE A 420 -14.02 -14.56 -5.42
C PHE A 420 -15.53 -14.42 -5.24
N PHE A 421 -15.99 -13.85 -4.11
CA PHE A 421 -17.41 -13.59 -3.85
C PHE A 421 -18.05 -12.71 -4.92
N THR A 422 -17.39 -11.62 -5.33
CA THR A 422 -17.95 -10.76 -6.38
C THR A 422 -17.95 -11.45 -7.74
N LEU A 423 -16.98 -12.31 -8.05
CA LEU A 423 -17.01 -13.10 -9.28
C LEU A 423 -18.22 -14.04 -9.26
N LEU A 424 -18.47 -14.75 -8.16
CA LEU A 424 -19.68 -15.60 -8.01
C LEU A 424 -20.98 -14.81 -8.17
N LYS A 425 -21.06 -13.61 -7.57
CA LYS A 425 -22.25 -12.76 -7.64
C LYS A 425 -22.61 -12.38 -9.08
N HIS A 426 -21.63 -11.96 -9.88
CA HIS A 426 -21.85 -11.49 -11.25
C HIS A 426 -21.74 -12.59 -12.31
N ALA A 427 -21.17 -13.75 -11.96
CA ALA A 427 -21.19 -14.93 -12.82
C ALA A 427 -22.60 -15.46 -13.08
N LYS A 428 -23.59 -15.11 -12.22
CA LYS A 428 -25.00 -15.44 -12.44
C LYS A 428 -25.61 -14.77 -13.68
N ASP A 429 -24.98 -13.69 -14.17
CA ASP A 429 -25.46 -12.93 -15.33
C ASP A 429 -24.99 -13.50 -16.67
N VAL A 430 -24.07 -14.48 -16.65
CA VAL A 430 -23.43 -15.04 -17.86
C VAL A 430 -23.33 -16.56 -17.77
N SER A 431 -23.05 -17.21 -18.90
CA SER A 431 -22.87 -18.66 -18.92
C SER A 431 -21.65 -19.08 -18.06
N PRO A 432 -21.76 -20.17 -17.29
CA PRO A 432 -20.64 -20.76 -16.56
C PRO A 432 -19.51 -21.17 -17.52
N GLN A 433 -18.28 -20.75 -17.23
CA GLN A 433 -17.05 -21.05 -17.98
C GLN A 433 -15.90 -21.19 -16.98
N PRO A 434 -14.90 -22.06 -17.23
CA PRO A 434 -13.75 -22.23 -16.36
C PRO A 434 -12.75 -21.08 -16.55
N GLN A 435 -13.13 -19.86 -16.12
CA GLN A 435 -12.34 -18.64 -16.25
C GLN A 435 -12.26 -17.80 -14.95
N PHE A 436 -12.70 -18.32 -13.80
CA PHE A 436 -12.63 -17.64 -12.51
C PHE A 436 -11.19 -17.37 -12.09
N GLU A 437 -10.29 -18.35 -12.22
CA GLU A 437 -8.87 -18.19 -11.90
C GLU A 437 -8.25 -17.08 -12.76
N LYS A 438 -8.43 -17.17 -14.08
CA LYS A 438 -7.85 -16.20 -15.04
C LYS A 438 -8.36 -14.79 -14.77
N SER A 439 -9.66 -14.64 -14.50
CA SER A 439 -10.29 -13.35 -14.23
C SER A 439 -9.76 -12.75 -12.92
N ALA A 440 -9.69 -13.54 -11.85
CA ALA A 440 -9.11 -13.11 -10.57
C ALA A 440 -7.64 -12.68 -10.71
N LYS A 441 -6.82 -13.47 -11.41
CA LYS A 441 -5.39 -13.17 -11.63
C LYS A 441 -5.17 -11.88 -12.42
N ASN A 442 -5.89 -11.73 -13.54
CA ASN A 442 -5.78 -10.53 -14.38
C ASN A 442 -6.13 -9.25 -13.63
N TYR A 443 -7.10 -9.34 -12.73
CA TYR A 443 -7.48 -8.22 -11.89
C TYR A 443 -6.43 -7.94 -10.80
N LEU A 444 -6.06 -8.95 -10.00
CA LEU A 444 -5.26 -8.77 -8.79
C LEU A 444 -3.75 -8.58 -9.06
N LYS A 445 -3.28 -8.82 -10.29
CA LYS A 445 -1.90 -8.51 -10.71
C LYS A 445 -1.63 -7.02 -10.96
N GLN A 446 -2.65 -6.17 -10.96
CA GLN A 446 -2.52 -4.75 -11.28
C GLN A 446 -1.82 -3.94 -10.19
N ASP A 447 -1.41 -2.71 -10.52
CA ASP A 447 -0.77 -1.77 -9.60
C ASP A 447 -1.80 -1.01 -8.77
N PHE A 448 -1.92 -1.38 -7.49
CA PHE A 448 -2.74 -0.69 -6.50
C PHE A 448 -1.92 0.19 -5.54
N LEU A 449 -0.58 0.19 -5.67
CA LEU A 449 0.32 0.86 -4.74
C LEU A 449 0.63 2.30 -5.17
N THR A 450 0.84 2.55 -6.45
CA THR A 450 1.40 3.84 -6.92
C THR A 450 0.51 5.02 -6.57
N HIS A 451 -0.79 4.94 -6.84
CA HIS A 451 -1.72 6.02 -6.51
C HIS A 451 -1.87 6.22 -4.99
N THR A 452 -1.81 5.13 -4.21
CA THR A 452 -1.75 5.17 -2.74
C THR A 452 -0.52 5.92 -2.24
N LEU A 453 0.65 5.69 -2.84
CA LEU A 453 1.89 6.41 -2.52
C LEU A 453 1.82 7.89 -2.90
N ALA A 454 1.15 8.24 -4.01
CA ALA A 454 0.93 9.63 -4.41
C ALA A 454 0.14 10.40 -3.35
N HIS A 455 -0.89 9.76 -2.79
CA HIS A 455 -1.69 10.34 -1.70
C HIS A 455 -0.92 10.40 -0.39
N MET A 456 -0.21 9.32 -0.04
CA MET A 456 0.59 9.23 1.19
C MET A 456 1.68 10.31 1.25
N LEU A 457 2.42 10.50 0.16
CA LEU A 457 3.48 11.50 0.08
C LEU A 457 2.97 12.89 -0.32
N GLY A 458 1.70 13.02 -0.70
CA GLY A 458 1.03 14.26 -1.08
C GLY A 458 0.01 14.74 -0.06
N PRO A 459 -1.29 14.75 -0.38
CA PRO A 459 -2.34 15.26 0.49
C PRO A 459 -2.23 14.83 1.96
N ASP A 460 -1.95 13.54 2.23
CA ASP A 460 -1.86 13.04 3.60
C ASP A 460 -0.69 13.64 4.38
N TYR A 461 0.46 13.87 3.72
CA TYR A 461 1.61 14.53 4.35
C TYR A 461 1.25 15.96 4.80
N PHE A 462 0.48 16.69 3.98
CA PHE A 462 0.11 18.08 4.25
C PHE A 462 -1.13 18.24 5.14
N ASN A 463 -1.98 17.21 5.27
CA ASN A 463 -3.20 17.25 6.08
C ASN A 463 -2.93 17.57 7.56
N TYR A 464 -1.74 17.22 8.05
CA TYR A 464 -1.29 17.51 9.42
C TYR A 464 -0.82 18.95 9.63
N ILE A 465 -0.74 19.77 8.59
CA ILE A 465 -0.38 21.19 8.69
C ILE A 465 -1.67 22.01 8.73
N PRO A 466 -2.13 22.49 9.91
CA PRO A 466 -3.49 23.01 10.08
C PRO A 466 -3.85 24.16 9.13
N VAL A 467 -2.90 25.07 8.90
CA VAL A 467 -3.08 26.23 7.99
C VAL A 467 -3.27 25.79 6.54
N ILE A 468 -2.48 24.83 6.07
CA ILE A 468 -2.57 24.33 4.68
C ILE A 468 -3.88 23.57 4.50
N ASN A 469 -4.25 22.75 5.47
CA ASN A 469 -5.50 22.00 5.43
C ASN A 469 -6.72 22.93 5.37
N TYR A 470 -6.74 23.99 6.18
CA TYR A 470 -7.81 24.99 6.17
C TYR A 470 -7.94 25.73 4.82
N VAL A 471 -6.82 26.16 4.24
CA VAL A 471 -6.80 26.97 3.01
C VAL A 471 -7.08 26.13 1.76
N VAL A 472 -6.40 24.99 1.62
CA VAL A 472 -6.42 24.19 0.38
C VAL A 472 -7.55 23.15 0.38
N ARG A 473 -8.15 22.85 1.56
CA ARG A 473 -9.18 21.82 1.73
C ARG A 473 -8.78 20.47 1.12
N LEU A 474 -7.53 20.06 1.38
CA LEU A 474 -6.94 18.81 0.87
C LEU A 474 -7.77 17.57 1.26
N THR A 475 -8.56 17.66 2.32
CA THR A 475 -9.54 16.64 2.75
C THR A 475 -10.51 16.21 1.66
N LYS A 476 -10.82 17.08 0.68
CA LYS A 476 -11.73 16.77 -0.44
C LYS A 476 -11.11 15.82 -1.48
N VAL A 477 -9.78 15.80 -1.61
CA VAL A 477 -9.08 14.95 -2.58
C VAL A 477 -9.19 13.48 -2.19
N GLY A 478 -9.35 13.19 -0.89
CA GLY A 478 -9.37 11.85 -0.36
C GLY A 478 -8.02 11.43 0.20
N ASP A 479 -8.05 10.61 1.24
CA ASP A 479 -6.85 10.07 1.87
C ASP A 479 -6.23 8.91 1.06
N ARG A 480 -5.09 8.40 1.52
CA ARG A 480 -4.43 7.25 0.88
C ARG A 480 -5.29 5.96 0.87
N ALA A 481 -6.19 5.76 1.83
CA ALA A 481 -7.12 4.61 1.79
C ALA A 481 -8.14 4.76 0.65
N LYS A 482 -8.72 5.95 0.46
CA LYS A 482 -9.61 6.22 -0.67
C LYS A 482 -8.87 6.09 -2.01
N ALA A 483 -7.59 6.48 -2.08
CA ALA A 483 -6.78 6.28 -3.28
C ALA A 483 -6.60 4.77 -3.59
N LEU A 484 -6.38 3.94 -2.56
CA LEU A 484 -6.32 2.49 -2.69
C LEU A 484 -7.68 1.92 -3.15
N GLU A 485 -8.78 2.29 -2.50
CA GLU A 485 -10.14 1.89 -2.89
C GLU A 485 -10.46 2.29 -4.34
N ASN A 486 -10.09 3.50 -4.76
CA ASN A 486 -10.24 3.97 -6.13
C ASN A 486 -9.44 3.11 -7.12
N GLY A 487 -8.26 2.62 -6.73
CA GLY A 487 -7.46 1.70 -7.56
C GLY A 487 -8.21 0.39 -7.85
N PHE A 488 -8.86 -0.18 -6.82
CA PHE A 488 -9.74 -1.35 -6.98
C PHE A 488 -11.02 -1.03 -7.81
N GLU A 489 -11.42 0.23 -7.93
CA GLU A 489 -12.67 0.57 -8.63
C GLU A 489 -12.44 1.06 -10.06
N THR A 490 -11.23 1.52 -10.38
CA THR A 490 -10.93 2.16 -11.66
C THR A 490 -10.05 1.29 -12.55
N CYS A 491 -9.51 0.19 -12.02
CA CYS A 491 -8.75 -0.79 -12.79
C CYS A 491 -9.58 -1.32 -13.98
N MET A 492 -8.92 -1.47 -15.13
CA MET A 492 -9.56 -2.05 -16.30
C MET A 492 -9.54 -3.56 -16.18
N ASP A 493 -10.72 -4.18 -16.27
CA ASP A 493 -10.86 -5.63 -16.29
C ASP A 493 -11.67 -6.02 -17.52
N THR A 494 -10.99 -6.63 -18.49
CA THR A 494 -11.55 -7.16 -19.74
C THR A 494 -11.68 -8.68 -19.69
N SER A 495 -11.60 -9.29 -18.51
CA SER A 495 -11.75 -10.73 -18.34
C SER A 495 -13.20 -11.16 -18.57
N TYR A 496 -13.42 -12.46 -18.83
CA TYR A 496 -14.76 -13.01 -19.05
C TYR A 496 -15.69 -12.73 -17.87
N TYR A 497 -15.21 -13.02 -16.65
CA TYR A 497 -15.88 -12.58 -15.43
C TYR A 497 -15.28 -11.26 -14.99
N ARG A 498 -16.01 -10.17 -15.19
CA ARG A 498 -15.59 -8.86 -14.73
C ARG A 498 -15.74 -8.76 -13.20
N LEU A 499 -14.66 -8.42 -12.51
CA LEU A 499 -14.67 -8.11 -11.09
C LEU A 499 -15.22 -6.69 -10.87
N ARG A 500 -16.39 -6.57 -10.22
CA ARG A 500 -17.18 -5.34 -10.12
C ARG A 500 -17.14 -4.67 -8.74
N PHE A 501 -15.94 -4.38 -8.23
CA PHE A 501 -15.81 -3.59 -6.99
C PHE A 501 -16.30 -2.14 -7.13
N ASP A 502 -16.33 -1.61 -8.35
CA ASP A 502 -16.83 -0.28 -8.70
C ASP A 502 -18.34 -0.09 -8.47
N SER A 503 -19.10 -1.18 -8.51
CA SER A 503 -20.57 -1.15 -8.55
C SER A 503 -21.25 -2.06 -7.51
N THR A 504 -20.49 -2.92 -6.81
CA THR A 504 -21.03 -3.82 -5.79
C THR A 504 -21.04 -3.17 -4.42
N ASN A 505 -22.25 -2.96 -3.87
CA ASN A 505 -22.45 -2.45 -2.52
C ASN A 505 -22.73 -3.59 -1.52
N MET A 506 -22.29 -3.45 -0.27
CA MET A 506 -22.57 -4.44 0.77
C MET A 506 -24.07 -4.66 1.00
N SER A 507 -24.90 -3.63 0.86
CA SER A 507 -26.37 -3.79 0.91
C SER A 507 -26.93 -4.80 -0.09
N GLN A 508 -26.26 -5.04 -1.21
CA GLN A 508 -26.66 -6.03 -2.22
C GLN A 508 -26.07 -7.44 -1.97
N CYS A 509 -25.21 -7.56 -0.96
CA CYS A 509 -24.51 -8.80 -0.61
C CYS A 509 -25.04 -9.44 0.66
N VAL A 510 -25.69 -8.66 1.53
CA VAL A 510 -26.22 -9.17 2.80
C VAL A 510 -27.41 -10.10 2.57
N THR A 511 -27.56 -11.07 3.48
CA THR A 511 -28.72 -11.95 3.54
C THR A 511 -29.97 -11.15 3.91
N GLN A 512 -31.12 -11.63 3.44
CA GLN A 512 -32.43 -11.09 3.80
C GLN A 512 -33.31 -12.26 4.25
N GLN A 513 -34.07 -12.05 5.32
CA GLN A 513 -35.01 -13.06 5.80
C GLN A 513 -35.93 -13.52 4.66
N ASN A 514 -36.14 -14.84 4.58
CA ASN A 514 -37.00 -15.50 3.58
C ASN A 514 -36.50 -15.38 2.12
N THR A 515 -35.27 -14.93 1.88
CA THR A 515 -34.69 -14.87 0.53
C THR A 515 -33.33 -15.55 0.50
N TYR A 516 -33.24 -16.71 -0.17
CA TYR A 516 -31.96 -17.39 -0.36
C TYR A 516 -31.19 -16.81 -1.55
N SER A 517 -30.02 -16.24 -1.28
CA SER A 517 -29.19 -15.57 -2.30
C SER A 517 -28.35 -16.53 -3.14
N GLY A 518 -28.15 -17.77 -2.68
CA GLY A 518 -27.21 -18.74 -3.28
C GLY A 518 -25.78 -18.20 -3.35
N LEU A 519 -25.36 -17.40 -2.38
CA LEU A 519 -23.99 -16.91 -2.21
C LEU A 519 -23.49 -17.31 -0.81
N PRO A 520 -22.21 -17.63 -0.65
CA PRO A 520 -21.65 -18.01 0.65
C PRO A 520 -21.64 -16.83 1.63
N VAL A 521 -21.65 -17.11 2.93
CA VAL A 521 -21.49 -16.07 3.95
C VAL A 521 -20.10 -15.44 3.81
N LEU A 522 -20.04 -14.15 3.46
CA LEU A 522 -18.80 -13.39 3.44
C LEU A 522 -18.52 -12.74 4.80
N CYS A 523 -17.31 -12.95 5.32
CA CYS A 523 -16.78 -12.36 6.55
C CYS A 523 -15.42 -11.70 6.28
N ILE A 524 -15.35 -10.38 6.42
CA ILE A 524 -14.08 -9.63 6.35
C ILE A 524 -13.70 -9.18 7.77
N ASN A 525 -12.61 -9.72 8.30
CA ASN A 525 -12.18 -9.46 9.66
C ASN A 525 -11.42 -8.13 9.78
N THR A 526 -11.68 -7.39 10.85
CA THR A 526 -11.05 -6.11 11.21
C THR A 526 -10.85 -6.04 12.73
N THR A 527 -10.08 -5.06 13.20
CA THR A 527 -9.85 -4.84 14.64
C THR A 527 -10.20 -3.41 15.02
N ARG A 528 -10.99 -3.23 16.09
CA ARG A 528 -11.30 -1.88 16.61
C ARG A 528 -10.10 -1.33 17.39
N VAL A 529 -9.65 -0.13 17.04
CA VAL A 529 -8.45 0.50 17.59
C VAL A 529 -8.61 0.83 19.08
N GLN A 530 -9.78 1.30 19.50
CA GLN A 530 -9.96 1.85 20.84
C GLN A 530 -9.79 0.84 21.97
N ASP A 531 -10.16 -0.43 21.74
CA ASP A 531 -10.18 -1.47 22.77
C ASP A 531 -9.64 -2.83 22.29
N GLY A 532 -9.16 -2.92 21.05
CA GLY A 532 -8.66 -4.16 20.46
C GLY A 532 -9.74 -5.21 20.18
N THR A 533 -11.02 -4.85 20.26
CA THR A 533 -12.12 -5.80 20.04
C THR A 533 -12.14 -6.25 18.57
N PRO A 534 -12.26 -7.55 18.29
CA PRO A 534 -12.43 -8.03 16.92
C PRO A 534 -13.75 -7.51 16.32
N GLY A 535 -13.69 -6.99 15.10
CA GLY A 535 -14.84 -6.61 14.30
C GLY A 535 -14.91 -7.43 13.02
N VAL A 536 -16.11 -7.58 12.46
CA VAL A 536 -16.29 -8.30 11.20
C VAL A 536 -17.32 -7.56 10.36
N VAL A 537 -17.00 -7.35 9.08
CA VAL A 537 -17.98 -6.97 8.06
C VAL A 537 -18.58 -8.27 7.53
N CYS A 538 -19.83 -8.55 7.89
CA CYS A 538 -20.47 -9.84 7.61
C CYS A 538 -21.78 -9.71 6.83
N THR A 539 -22.06 -10.68 5.97
CA THR A 539 -23.32 -10.77 5.21
C THR A 539 -24.50 -11.34 6.01
N ILE A 540 -24.23 -11.98 7.15
CA ILE A 540 -25.22 -12.37 8.15
C ILE A 540 -25.13 -11.45 9.38
N LYS A 541 -26.11 -11.53 10.26
CA LYS A 541 -26.10 -10.82 11.53
C LYS A 541 -25.19 -11.53 12.53
N LEU A 542 -24.34 -10.79 13.22
CA LEU A 542 -23.51 -11.34 14.29
C LEU A 542 -24.18 -11.12 15.64
N ASP A 543 -24.82 -12.16 16.17
CA ASP A 543 -25.46 -12.10 17.48
C ASP A 543 -24.42 -12.18 18.61
N ASN A 544 -24.40 -11.15 19.47
CA ASN A 544 -23.40 -10.95 20.53
C ASN A 544 -23.09 -12.20 21.41
N PRO A 545 -24.08 -13.02 21.83
CA PRO A 545 -23.80 -14.20 22.65
C PRO A 545 -23.10 -15.33 21.88
N VAL A 546 -23.31 -15.40 20.57
CA VAL A 546 -22.75 -16.46 19.70
C VAL A 546 -21.33 -16.09 19.27
N PHE A 547 -21.10 -14.84 18.93
CA PHE A 547 -19.85 -14.35 18.34
C PHE A 547 -18.93 -13.63 19.34
N ASN A 548 -18.93 -14.03 20.61
CA ASN A 548 -18.02 -13.51 21.65
C ASN A 548 -17.91 -11.97 21.70
N LYS A 549 -19.04 -11.26 21.51
CA LYS A 549 -19.11 -9.77 21.44
C LYS A 549 -18.25 -9.13 20.33
N ARG A 550 -18.00 -9.82 19.22
CA ARG A 550 -17.45 -9.21 18.01
C ARG A 550 -18.30 -8.04 17.55
N VAL A 551 -17.65 -7.00 17.06
CA VAL A 551 -18.35 -5.83 16.52
C VAL A 551 -18.88 -6.17 15.13
N ASP A 552 -20.21 -6.20 14.96
CA ASP A 552 -20.84 -6.22 13.64
C ASP A 552 -20.69 -4.83 13.00
N VAL A 553 -19.73 -4.70 12.10
CA VAL A 553 -19.37 -3.40 11.50
C VAL A 553 -20.51 -2.84 10.66
N LEU A 554 -21.27 -3.70 9.97
CA LEU A 554 -22.39 -3.23 9.15
C LEU A 554 -23.57 -2.77 10.00
N SER A 555 -23.73 -3.28 11.23
CA SER A 555 -24.75 -2.80 12.16
C SER A 555 -24.47 -1.40 12.70
N LEU A 556 -23.25 -0.88 12.57
CA LEU A 556 -22.91 0.50 12.92
C LEU A 556 -23.36 1.52 11.85
N LEU A 557 -23.67 1.05 10.65
CA LEU A 557 -24.08 1.92 9.54
C LEU A 557 -25.57 2.26 9.63
N GLU A 558 -25.91 3.48 9.23
CA GLU A 558 -27.30 3.88 9.03
C GLU A 558 -27.96 3.09 7.90
N ASN A 559 -29.26 2.78 8.03
CA ASN A 559 -30.03 2.00 7.04
C ASN A 559 -30.14 2.66 5.66
N ASN A 560 -29.88 3.97 5.54
CA ASN A 560 -29.85 4.71 4.27
C ASN A 560 -28.43 4.81 3.67
N LYS A 561 -27.43 4.13 4.24
CA LYS A 561 -26.05 4.12 3.75
C LYS A 561 -25.54 2.71 3.55
N SER A 562 -24.61 2.54 2.62
CA SER A 562 -23.85 1.31 2.43
C SER A 562 -22.38 1.62 2.27
N ILE A 563 -21.53 0.62 2.47
CA ILE A 563 -20.14 0.66 2.02
C ILE A 563 -20.03 -0.15 0.72
N ARG A 564 -19.08 0.21 -0.14
CA ARG A 564 -18.75 -0.64 -1.30
C ARG A 564 -18.04 -1.89 -0.82
N LEU A 565 -18.11 -2.96 -1.61
CA LEU A 565 -17.39 -4.20 -1.31
C LEU A 565 -15.86 -3.97 -1.31
N SER A 566 -15.34 -3.06 -2.15
CA SER A 566 -13.95 -2.56 -2.09
C SER A 566 -13.63 -1.96 -0.72
N SER A 567 -14.44 -1.01 -0.24
CA SER A 567 -14.25 -0.37 1.06
C SER A 567 -14.33 -1.38 2.21
N ALA A 568 -15.22 -2.38 2.12
CA ALA A 568 -15.29 -3.48 3.08
C ALA A 568 -14.01 -4.35 3.07
N ALA A 569 -13.53 -4.75 1.89
CA ALA A 569 -12.32 -5.55 1.73
C ALA A 569 -11.08 -4.80 2.23
N ILE A 570 -10.95 -3.51 1.88
CA ILE A 570 -9.86 -2.65 2.32
C ILE A 570 -9.95 -2.34 3.82
N LEU A 571 -11.14 -2.23 4.42
CA LEU A 571 -11.30 -2.04 5.87
C LEU A 571 -10.62 -3.17 6.66
N GLY A 572 -10.75 -4.42 6.19
CA GLY A 572 -10.04 -5.56 6.76
C GLY A 572 -8.52 -5.56 6.50
N ALA A 573 -8.03 -4.71 5.59
CA ALA A 573 -6.64 -4.58 5.15
C ALA A 573 -6.04 -3.18 5.44
N ARG A 574 -6.57 -2.46 6.44
CA ARG A 574 -6.08 -1.15 6.85
C ARG A 574 -4.84 -1.26 7.72
N PHE A 575 -3.68 -1.34 7.07
CA PHE A 575 -2.38 -1.30 7.73
C PHE A 575 -1.91 0.16 7.87
N PRO A 576 -1.90 0.77 9.07
CA PRO A 576 -1.82 2.23 9.27
C PRO A 576 -0.72 2.96 8.47
N TYR A 577 0.42 2.31 8.23
CA TYR A 577 1.52 2.87 7.45
C TYR A 577 1.24 3.02 5.96
N VAL A 578 0.36 2.19 5.38
CA VAL A 578 -0.02 2.20 3.96
C VAL A 578 -1.45 2.72 3.79
N SER A 579 -2.37 2.29 4.65
CA SER A 579 -3.77 2.70 4.68
C SER A 579 -4.20 3.02 6.13
N PRO A 580 -4.68 4.24 6.41
CA PRO A 580 -5.01 4.70 7.77
C PRO A 580 -6.17 3.91 8.36
N ALA A 581 -6.31 3.95 9.69
CA ALA A 581 -7.49 3.43 10.38
C ALA A 581 -8.77 4.06 9.82
N GLY A 582 -9.81 3.26 9.63
CA GLY A 582 -11.09 3.69 9.07
C GLY A 582 -12.07 4.06 10.16
N ARG A 583 -12.58 5.29 10.14
CA ARG A 583 -13.63 5.74 11.04
C ARG A 583 -15.02 5.43 10.49
N ILE A 584 -15.88 4.85 11.33
CA ILE A 584 -17.32 4.73 11.13
C ILE A 584 -18.01 5.39 12.32
N ASP A 585 -18.98 6.26 12.04
CA ASP A 585 -19.80 6.90 13.07
C ASP A 585 -21.12 6.13 13.23
N GLU A 586 -21.36 5.64 14.44
CA GLU A 586 -22.62 5.04 14.86
C GLU A 586 -23.54 6.14 15.40
N LEU A 587 -24.76 6.24 14.87
CA LEU A 587 -25.77 7.11 15.47
C LEU A 587 -26.34 6.45 16.72
N ILE A 588 -26.24 7.11 17.86
CA ILE A 588 -26.87 6.70 19.11
C ILE A 588 -28.17 7.52 19.24
N PRO A 589 -29.35 6.88 19.11
CA PRO A 589 -30.60 7.53 19.44
C PRO A 589 -30.55 7.96 20.90
N LYS A 590 -30.81 9.23 21.20
CA LYS A 590 -30.99 9.64 22.60
C LYS A 590 -32.16 8.82 23.18
N GLN A 591 -31.91 8.08 24.25
CA GLN A 591 -33.00 7.42 24.97
C GLN A 591 -33.98 8.48 25.44
N GLN A 592 -35.23 8.34 25.06
CA GLN A 592 -36.32 9.21 25.47
C GLN A 592 -36.66 8.87 26.94
N GLY A 593 -35.84 9.35 27.88
CA GLY A 593 -35.93 8.91 29.28
C GLY A 593 -35.08 9.65 30.31
N GLU A 594 -34.08 10.45 29.95
CA GLU A 594 -33.48 11.41 30.89
C GLU A 594 -34.18 12.76 30.77
N ILE A 595 -35.34 12.86 31.43
CA ILE A 595 -35.91 14.15 31.79
C ILE A 595 -34.98 14.71 32.86
N ASP A 596 -34.08 15.61 32.47
CA ASP A 596 -33.50 16.57 33.40
C ASP A 596 -34.66 17.34 34.06
N LYS A 597 -35.00 16.97 35.30
CA LYS A 597 -36.00 17.65 36.15
C LYS A 597 -35.52 19.04 36.62
N LYS A 598 -34.76 19.77 35.79
CA LYS A 598 -34.26 21.11 36.05
C LYS A 598 -34.21 21.95 34.77
N ASP A 599 -35.31 22.07 34.06
CA ASP A 599 -35.72 23.37 33.49
C ASP A 599 -37.09 23.25 32.80
N SER A 600 -38.15 23.28 33.61
CA SER A 600 -39.50 23.56 33.12
C SER A 600 -39.73 25.06 33.04
N ARG A 601 -39.04 25.72 32.11
CA ARG A 601 -39.38 27.07 31.62
C ARG A 601 -38.44 27.45 30.47
N ILE A 602 -38.85 27.17 29.22
CA ILE A 602 -38.91 28.15 28.10
C ILE A 602 -39.45 27.44 26.85
N LYS A 603 -40.28 28.21 26.14
CA LYS A 603 -41.15 27.90 25.02
C LYS A 603 -40.42 27.49 23.73
N SER A 604 -41.10 26.64 22.96
CA SER A 604 -41.17 26.57 21.49
C SER A 604 -40.00 27.15 20.70
N ASN A 605 -39.18 26.26 20.15
CA ASN A 605 -38.68 26.32 18.78
C ASN A 605 -38.32 24.90 18.33
N GLU A 606 -38.38 24.66 17.03
CA GLU A 606 -38.04 23.41 16.34
C GLU A 606 -36.56 23.04 16.51
N ASP A 607 -36.13 22.74 17.73
CA ASP A 607 -34.78 22.30 18.02
C ASP A 607 -34.66 20.81 17.69
N LYS A 608 -34.18 20.57 16.46
CA LYS A 608 -33.62 19.30 15.98
C LYS A 608 -32.92 18.58 17.13
N VAL A 609 -33.47 17.42 17.52
CA VAL A 609 -32.78 16.43 18.33
C VAL A 609 -31.47 16.10 17.60
N LYS A 610 -30.35 16.69 18.03
CA LYS A 610 -29.03 16.30 17.53
C LYS A 610 -28.71 14.94 18.14
N ASP A 611 -28.88 13.89 17.36
CA ASP A 611 -28.39 12.55 17.67
C ASP A 611 -26.90 12.62 18.04
N SER A 612 -26.52 11.96 19.13
CA SER A 612 -25.11 11.81 19.49
C SER A 612 -24.49 10.72 18.62
N SER A 613 -23.39 11.02 17.93
CA SER A 613 -22.64 10.02 17.15
C SER A 613 -21.45 9.48 17.93
N ARG A 614 -21.24 8.16 17.92
CA ARG A 614 -20.04 7.50 18.48
C ARG A 614 -19.10 7.08 17.36
N ALA A 615 -17.86 7.56 17.43
CA ALA A 615 -16.82 7.19 16.47
C ALA A 615 -16.19 5.83 16.79
N HIS A 616 -16.13 4.94 15.81
CA HIS A 616 -15.46 3.64 15.84
C HIS A 616 -14.30 3.64 14.84
N TYR A 617 -13.10 3.23 15.27
CA TYR A 617 -11.90 3.21 14.41
C TYR A 617 -11.48 1.77 14.15
N PHE A 618 -11.25 1.42 12.89
CA PHE A 618 -10.98 0.06 12.47
C PHE A 618 -9.65 -0.04 11.71
N VAL A 619 -8.85 -1.04 12.04
CA VAL A 619 -7.59 -1.39 11.36
C VAL A 619 -7.62 -2.83 10.89
N ASP A 620 -6.53 -3.27 10.24
CA ASP A 620 -6.35 -4.63 9.78
C ASP A 620 -6.76 -5.68 10.83
N GLY A 621 -7.48 -6.73 10.39
CA GLY A 621 -7.88 -7.83 11.27
C GLY A 621 -6.68 -8.61 11.82
N GLY A 622 -5.51 -8.55 11.17
CA GLY A 622 -4.30 -9.26 11.54
C GLY A 622 -3.70 -8.83 12.88
N TYR A 623 -4.12 -7.68 13.43
CA TYR A 623 -3.80 -7.25 14.80
C TYR A 623 -4.51 -8.08 15.89
N PHE A 624 -5.49 -8.90 15.51
CA PHE A 624 -6.20 -9.80 16.42
C PHE A 624 -6.20 -11.25 15.92
N ASP A 625 -6.59 -11.46 14.65
CA ASP A 625 -6.71 -12.77 14.02
C ASP A 625 -6.45 -12.66 12.50
N ASN A 626 -5.24 -13.05 12.10
CA ASN A 626 -4.79 -12.93 10.71
C ASN A 626 -5.34 -14.01 9.77
N SER A 627 -5.97 -15.08 10.27
CA SER A 627 -6.60 -16.12 9.42
C SER A 627 -8.13 -16.00 9.34
N GLY A 628 -8.74 -15.34 10.32
CA GLY A 628 -10.19 -15.31 10.49
C GLY A 628 -10.75 -16.61 11.08
N ALA A 629 -9.90 -17.41 11.74
CA ALA A 629 -10.26 -18.68 12.35
C ALA A 629 -11.31 -18.52 13.46
N GLY A 630 -11.25 -17.43 14.24
CA GLY A 630 -12.13 -17.21 15.38
C GLY A 630 -13.61 -17.12 15.00
N VAL A 631 -13.94 -16.35 13.95
CA VAL A 631 -15.34 -16.21 13.50
C VAL A 631 -15.87 -17.53 12.92
N VAL A 632 -15.05 -18.31 12.22
CA VAL A 632 -15.44 -19.61 11.69
C VAL A 632 -15.65 -20.64 12.81
N GLN A 633 -14.80 -20.64 13.83
CA GLN A 633 -15.00 -21.50 15.00
C GLN A 633 -16.35 -21.22 15.67
N GLU A 634 -16.69 -19.94 15.84
CA GLU A 634 -17.96 -19.50 16.43
C GLU A 634 -19.16 -19.89 15.54
N MET A 635 -19.05 -19.76 14.22
CA MET A 635 -20.07 -20.23 13.27
C MET A 635 -20.30 -21.74 13.37
N ILE A 636 -19.23 -22.54 13.32
CA ILE A 636 -19.34 -24.01 13.42
C ILE A 636 -19.96 -24.40 14.76
N THR A 637 -19.60 -23.69 15.85
CA THR A 637 -20.20 -23.92 17.17
C THR A 637 -21.71 -23.65 17.17
N SER A 638 -22.17 -22.58 16.51
CA SER A 638 -23.62 -22.30 16.39
C SER A 638 -24.32 -23.35 15.54
N ILE A 639 -23.70 -23.75 14.42
CA ILE A 639 -24.24 -24.78 13.53
C ILE A 639 -24.40 -26.11 14.26
N LEU A 640 -23.43 -26.51 15.09
CA LEU A 640 -23.54 -27.73 15.90
C LEU A 640 -24.69 -27.65 16.91
N ARG A 641 -24.85 -26.52 17.60
CA ARG A 641 -25.99 -26.29 18.52
C ARG A 641 -27.34 -26.35 17.79
N THR A 642 -27.42 -25.75 16.61
CA THR A 642 -28.61 -25.80 15.77
C THR A 642 -28.86 -27.22 15.28
N ALA A 643 -27.82 -27.94 14.87
CA ALA A 643 -27.91 -29.33 14.46
C ALA A 643 -28.48 -30.26 15.55
N ASP A 644 -28.13 -30.01 16.82
CA ASP A 644 -28.63 -30.78 17.96
C ASP A 644 -30.09 -30.44 18.33
N THR A 645 -30.55 -29.23 18.02
CA THR A 645 -31.88 -28.73 18.42
C THR A 645 -32.95 -28.85 17.33
N VAL A 646 -32.57 -29.00 16.06
CA VAL A 646 -33.50 -29.14 14.93
C VAL A 646 -34.41 -30.37 15.08
N SER A 647 -35.71 -30.14 15.08
CA SER A 647 -36.74 -31.17 15.26
C SER A 647 -37.23 -31.79 13.94
N ASN A 648 -37.05 -31.09 12.82
CA ASN A 648 -37.53 -31.55 11.51
C ASN A 648 -36.75 -32.80 11.05
N PRO A 649 -37.43 -33.93 10.76
CA PRO A 649 -36.77 -35.20 10.45
C PRO A 649 -35.97 -35.16 9.13
N ILE A 650 -36.43 -34.39 8.13
CA ILE A 650 -35.73 -34.25 6.84
C ILE A 650 -34.41 -33.51 7.05
N LEU A 651 -34.45 -32.36 7.74
CA LEU A 651 -33.25 -31.58 8.05
C LEU A 651 -32.27 -32.39 8.91
N LYS A 652 -32.77 -33.15 9.88
CA LYS A 652 -31.93 -34.03 10.71
C LYS A 652 -31.25 -35.13 9.89
N ALA A 653 -31.93 -35.68 8.90
CA ALA A 653 -31.33 -36.66 7.98
C ALA A 653 -30.24 -36.01 7.10
N ARG A 654 -30.47 -34.79 6.58
CA ARG A 654 -29.47 -34.03 5.83
C ARG A 654 -28.24 -33.70 6.67
N ILE A 655 -28.44 -33.22 7.90
CA ILE A 655 -27.37 -32.83 8.84
C ILE A 655 -26.41 -33.99 9.12
N LYS A 656 -26.94 -35.22 9.30
CA LYS A 656 -26.13 -36.41 9.53
C LYS A 656 -25.19 -36.76 8.39
N LYS A 657 -25.47 -36.29 7.17
CA LYS A 657 -24.63 -36.54 5.98
C LYS A 657 -23.55 -35.47 5.78
N LEU A 658 -23.64 -34.35 6.49
CA LEU A 658 -22.71 -33.24 6.29
C LEU A 658 -21.32 -33.61 6.79
N LYS A 659 -20.30 -33.26 6.01
CA LYS A 659 -18.88 -33.32 6.38
C LYS A 659 -18.31 -31.91 6.31
N LEU A 660 -17.95 -31.34 7.46
CA LEU A 660 -17.40 -30.00 7.51
C LEU A 660 -15.93 -30.01 7.05
N VAL A 661 -15.58 -29.15 6.11
CA VAL A 661 -14.21 -29.00 5.60
C VAL A 661 -13.75 -27.57 5.84
N VAL A 662 -12.88 -27.38 6.81
CA VAL A 662 -12.23 -26.08 7.06
C VAL A 662 -11.04 -25.95 6.10
N LEU A 663 -11.27 -25.26 4.98
CA LEU A 663 -10.27 -25.04 3.95
C LEU A 663 -9.45 -23.78 4.28
N HIS A 664 -8.22 -23.96 4.77
CA HIS A 664 -7.37 -22.83 5.14
C HIS A 664 -6.32 -22.51 4.08
N ILE A 665 -6.49 -21.41 3.37
CA ILE A 665 -5.54 -20.90 2.39
C ILE A 665 -4.52 -20.00 3.12
N THR A 666 -3.27 -20.48 3.19
CA THR A 666 -2.21 -19.83 3.96
C THR A 666 -1.09 -19.29 3.09
N ASN A 667 -0.40 -18.27 3.59
CA ASN A 667 0.72 -17.63 2.90
C ASN A 667 1.91 -17.34 3.84
N SER A 668 2.03 -18.06 4.94
CA SER A 668 3.14 -17.92 5.89
C SER A 668 4.13 -19.07 5.75
N PRO A 669 5.45 -18.82 5.90
CA PRO A 669 6.44 -19.89 6.01
C PRO A 669 6.07 -20.85 7.15
N GLN A 670 6.22 -22.15 6.90
CA GLN A 670 6.02 -23.18 7.91
C GLN A 670 7.37 -23.49 8.58
N GLY A 671 7.42 -23.54 9.91
CA GLY A 671 8.63 -23.82 10.70
C GLY A 671 8.98 -22.73 11.72
N ASP A 672 10.08 -22.93 12.46
CA ASP A 672 10.53 -21.98 13.48
C ASP A 672 11.09 -20.70 12.86
N VAL A 673 10.60 -19.55 13.31
CA VAL A 673 11.14 -18.25 12.91
C VAL A 673 12.53 -18.10 13.53
N VAL A 674 13.56 -18.00 12.69
CA VAL A 674 14.94 -17.73 13.17
C VAL A 674 14.98 -16.37 13.87
N LEU A 675 15.07 -16.39 15.20
CA LEU A 675 15.14 -15.19 16.02
C LEU A 675 16.46 -14.47 15.76
N LYS A 676 16.38 -13.20 15.33
CA LYS A 676 17.55 -12.35 15.15
C LYS A 676 17.81 -11.56 16.43
N LYS A 677 19.07 -11.52 16.87
CA LYS A 677 19.49 -10.68 17.99
C LYS A 677 19.20 -9.21 17.68
N VAL A 678 18.48 -8.53 18.58
CA VAL A 678 18.28 -7.08 18.53
C VAL A 678 19.36 -6.41 19.38
N THR A 679 19.97 -5.34 18.89
CA THR A 679 20.98 -4.60 19.66
C THR A 679 20.32 -3.83 20.81
N PRO A 680 21.01 -3.61 21.95
CA PRO A 680 20.43 -2.98 23.13
C PRO A 680 19.74 -1.63 22.83
N PHE A 681 20.43 -0.72 22.13
CA PHE A 681 19.86 0.57 21.77
C PHE A 681 18.60 0.47 20.89
N LYS A 682 18.58 -0.47 19.95
CA LYS A 682 17.39 -0.70 19.11
C LYS A 682 16.26 -1.29 19.96
N ASN A 683 16.58 -2.19 20.89
CA ASN A 683 15.60 -2.77 21.80
C ASN A 683 14.96 -1.68 22.68
N ASP A 684 15.78 -0.86 23.34
CA ASP A 684 15.30 0.15 24.30
C ASP A 684 14.40 1.20 23.63
N LEU A 685 14.70 1.60 22.40
CA LEU A 685 13.92 2.62 21.68
C LEU A 685 12.76 2.07 20.86
N SER A 686 12.86 0.83 20.36
CA SER A 686 11.89 0.30 19.39
C SER A 686 11.18 -0.96 19.83
N ALA A 687 11.38 -1.45 21.05
CA ALA A 687 10.70 -2.65 21.55
C ALA A 687 9.17 -2.62 21.36
N PRO A 688 8.42 -1.55 21.74
CA PRO A 688 6.96 -1.52 21.51
C PRO A 688 6.60 -1.70 20.04
N LEU A 689 7.31 -1.01 19.14
CA LEU A 689 7.09 -1.09 17.70
C LEU A 689 7.46 -2.47 17.15
N LEU A 690 8.61 -3.02 17.56
CA LEU A 690 9.07 -4.34 17.14
C LEU A 690 8.13 -5.45 17.63
N THR A 691 7.61 -5.34 18.85
CA THR A 691 6.64 -6.28 19.41
C THR A 691 5.31 -6.20 18.65
N ILE A 692 4.79 -5.02 18.33
CA ILE A 692 3.57 -4.88 17.52
C ILE A 692 3.78 -5.48 16.13
N LEU A 693 4.91 -5.18 15.47
CA LEU A 693 5.24 -5.75 14.16
C LEU A 693 5.40 -7.27 14.20
N GLY A 694 5.96 -7.83 15.28
CA GLY A 694 6.10 -9.27 15.46
C GLY A 694 4.79 -9.98 15.85
N ALA A 695 3.91 -9.31 16.61
CA ALA A 695 2.61 -9.83 17.03
C ALA A 695 1.67 -10.05 15.84
N TYR A 696 1.74 -9.17 14.84
CA TYR A 696 0.99 -9.28 13.58
C TYR A 696 1.20 -10.62 12.86
N ASP A 697 2.42 -11.17 12.87
CA ASP A 697 2.71 -12.49 12.29
C ASP A 697 2.34 -13.64 13.25
N MET A 698 2.59 -13.48 14.57
CA MET A 698 2.48 -14.55 15.57
C MET A 698 1.06 -14.86 16.07
N GLN A 699 0.15 -13.88 16.13
CA GLN A 699 -1.22 -14.10 16.63
C GLN A 699 -2.02 -15.08 15.75
N THR A 700 -1.70 -15.16 14.46
CA THR A 700 -2.22 -16.14 13.50
C THR A 700 -2.15 -17.57 14.03
N THR A 701 -0.98 -17.98 14.53
CA THR A 701 -0.70 -19.38 14.86
C THR A 701 -1.50 -19.88 16.07
N VAL A 702 -1.87 -19.01 17.00
CA VAL A 702 -2.60 -19.41 18.22
C VAL A 702 -4.06 -19.71 17.90
N ASN A 703 -4.74 -18.82 17.17
CA ASN A 703 -6.15 -19.02 16.81
C ASN A 703 -6.32 -20.17 15.82
N ASP A 704 -5.39 -20.34 14.88
CA ASP A 704 -5.36 -21.50 13.98
C ASP A 704 -5.27 -22.81 14.77
N ARG A 705 -4.34 -22.92 15.71
CA ARG A 705 -4.19 -24.14 16.54
C ARG A 705 -5.43 -24.42 17.39
N ARG A 706 -6.09 -23.38 17.91
CA ARG A 706 -7.37 -23.52 18.64
C ARG A 706 -8.45 -24.10 17.73
N LEU A 707 -8.58 -23.57 16.52
CA LEU A 707 -9.54 -24.07 15.54
C LEU A 707 -9.22 -25.50 15.09
N VAL A 708 -7.96 -25.82 14.80
CA VAL A 708 -7.53 -27.18 14.43
C VAL A 708 -7.86 -28.17 15.55
N SER A 709 -7.56 -27.80 16.80
CA SER A 709 -7.90 -28.62 17.96
C SER A 709 -9.41 -28.79 18.10
N PHE A 710 -10.20 -27.72 17.93
CA PHE A 710 -11.65 -27.75 18.00
C PHE A 710 -12.26 -28.66 16.92
N VAL A 711 -11.83 -28.51 15.66
CA VAL A 711 -12.28 -29.35 14.55
C VAL A 711 -11.99 -30.83 14.82
N GLY A 712 -10.83 -31.15 15.40
CA GLY A 712 -10.47 -32.52 15.79
C GLY A 712 -11.32 -33.12 16.93
N THR A 713 -12.08 -32.30 17.66
CA THR A 713 -13.01 -32.80 18.69
C THR A 713 -14.34 -33.30 18.14
N ILE A 714 -14.72 -32.86 16.93
CA ILE A 714 -15.98 -33.20 16.27
C ILE A 714 -15.84 -34.62 15.71
N LYS A 715 -16.70 -35.55 16.15
CA LYS A 715 -16.60 -36.96 15.76
C LYS A 715 -17.97 -37.59 15.43
N PRO A 716 -18.03 -38.52 14.47
CA PRO A 716 -19.24 -39.28 14.17
C PRO A 716 -19.76 -39.99 15.43
N GLY A 717 -21.06 -39.86 15.71
CA GLY A 717 -21.74 -40.53 16.82
C GLY A 717 -21.72 -39.77 18.15
N ARG A 718 -20.79 -38.82 18.34
CA ARG A 718 -20.84 -37.85 19.44
C ARG A 718 -21.64 -36.62 19.07
N ASP A 719 -21.42 -36.12 17.85
CA ASP A 719 -22.05 -34.93 17.32
C ASP A 719 -23.09 -35.30 16.26
N SER A 720 -24.06 -34.41 16.01
CA SER A 720 -25.12 -34.63 15.00
C SER A 720 -24.62 -34.66 13.54
N ILE A 721 -23.36 -34.26 13.31
CA ILE A 721 -22.71 -34.14 12.00
C ILE A 721 -21.74 -35.31 11.78
N SER A 722 -21.56 -35.76 10.53
CA SER A 722 -20.76 -36.96 10.22
C SER A 722 -19.29 -36.84 10.62
N ASN A 723 -18.62 -35.76 10.24
CA ASN A 723 -17.18 -35.57 10.45
C ASN A 723 -16.80 -34.11 10.18
N ALA A 724 -15.67 -33.66 10.74
CA ALA A 724 -15.05 -32.39 10.40
C ALA A 724 -13.55 -32.56 10.14
N ILE A 725 -13.03 -31.92 9.10
CA ILE A 725 -11.61 -31.96 8.74
C ILE A 725 -11.06 -30.56 8.55
N TYR A 726 -9.78 -30.39 8.90
CA TYR A 726 -9.02 -29.18 8.61
C TYR A 726 -8.07 -29.45 7.45
N TYR A 727 -8.11 -28.60 6.42
CA TYR A 727 -7.41 -28.80 5.16
C TYR A 727 -6.63 -27.54 4.74
N PRO A 728 -5.31 -27.47 4.99
CA PRO A 728 -4.53 -26.28 4.66
C PRO A 728 -3.95 -26.32 3.25
N ILE A 729 -4.04 -25.22 2.50
CA ILE A 729 -3.38 -25.00 1.21
C ILE A 729 -2.31 -23.92 1.40
N HIS A 730 -1.04 -24.31 1.33
CA HIS A 730 0.09 -23.42 1.61
C HIS A 730 0.68 -22.79 0.34
N LEU A 731 0.91 -21.48 0.37
CA LEU A 731 1.77 -20.82 -0.62
C LEU A 731 3.22 -21.27 -0.46
N TYR A 732 3.73 -21.31 0.77
CA TYR A 732 5.07 -21.84 1.09
C TYR A 732 5.08 -23.37 1.10
N ASN A 733 6.27 -23.97 1.13
CA ASN A 733 6.45 -25.41 1.32
C ASN A 733 5.73 -25.92 2.56
N ASP A 734 5.12 -27.09 2.43
CA ASP A 734 4.57 -27.85 3.54
C ASP A 734 5.61 -28.86 4.05
N PRO A 735 6.16 -28.67 5.27
CA PRO A 735 7.16 -29.58 5.83
C PRO A 735 6.60 -30.97 6.14
N THR A 736 5.28 -31.16 6.13
CA THR A 736 4.64 -32.47 6.33
C THR A 736 4.63 -33.33 5.06
N ILE A 737 5.02 -32.76 3.91
CA ILE A 737 5.08 -33.44 2.62
C ILE A 737 6.52 -33.41 2.12
N ASP A 738 7.25 -34.52 2.25
CA ASP A 738 8.70 -34.60 1.93
C ASP A 738 9.07 -34.14 0.52
N LYS A 739 8.15 -34.31 -0.45
CA LYS A 739 8.35 -33.91 -1.86
C LYS A 739 8.15 -32.41 -2.09
N ASP A 740 7.55 -31.69 -1.15
CA ASP A 740 7.17 -30.28 -1.31
C ASP A 740 8.32 -29.32 -0.97
N THR A 741 9.24 -29.15 -1.92
CA THR A 741 10.49 -28.37 -1.72
C THR A 741 10.58 -27.11 -2.58
N LEU A 742 9.62 -26.89 -3.49
CA LEU A 742 9.74 -25.96 -4.62
C LEU A 742 9.40 -24.49 -4.30
N SER A 743 8.80 -24.20 -3.15
CA SER A 743 8.30 -22.88 -2.73
C SER A 743 8.90 -22.41 -1.40
N LYS A 744 10.04 -21.72 -1.48
CA LYS A 744 10.75 -21.16 -0.30
C LYS A 744 10.48 -19.67 -0.07
N GLY A 745 9.86 -18.98 -1.03
CA GLY A 745 9.78 -17.52 -1.05
C GLY A 745 11.16 -16.86 -1.24
N PRO A 746 11.32 -15.57 -0.88
CA PRO A 746 10.35 -14.72 -0.20
C PRO A 746 9.25 -14.18 -1.14
N TYR A 747 8.01 -14.11 -0.63
CA TYR A 747 6.90 -13.40 -1.27
C TYR A 747 6.67 -12.09 -0.52
N ALA A 748 6.92 -10.92 -1.15
CA ALA A 748 6.78 -9.64 -0.47
C ALA A 748 5.31 -9.27 -0.21
N MET A 749 5.05 -8.50 0.85
CA MET A 749 3.71 -8.01 1.23
C MET A 749 3.51 -6.56 0.81
N ASN A 750 3.09 -6.31 -0.42
CA ASN A 750 2.80 -4.98 -0.95
C ASN A 750 1.45 -4.98 -1.67
N TRP A 751 1.11 -3.86 -2.31
CA TRP A 751 -0.05 -3.72 -3.21
C TRP A 751 0.39 -3.69 -4.68
N PHE A 752 1.58 -4.22 -4.98
CA PHE A 752 2.20 -4.21 -6.32
C PHE A 752 3.24 -5.33 -6.41
N ILE A 753 2.92 -6.40 -7.12
CA ILE A 753 3.69 -7.66 -7.13
C ILE A 753 4.55 -7.72 -8.40
N SER A 754 5.80 -8.18 -8.27
CA SER A 754 6.67 -8.41 -9.43
C SER A 754 6.24 -9.61 -10.28
N ASP A 755 6.54 -9.57 -11.59
CA ASP A 755 6.26 -10.68 -12.50
C ASP A 755 6.99 -11.98 -12.09
N SER A 756 8.21 -11.90 -11.56
CA SER A 756 8.92 -13.08 -11.05
C SER A 756 8.18 -13.71 -9.86
N VAL A 757 7.67 -12.88 -8.95
CA VAL A 757 6.90 -13.35 -7.79
C VAL A 757 5.56 -13.93 -8.25
N LEU A 758 4.85 -13.29 -9.20
CA LEU A 758 3.61 -13.82 -9.80
C LEU A 758 3.85 -15.17 -10.46
N ASN A 759 4.91 -15.31 -11.27
CA ASN A 759 5.28 -16.58 -11.91
C ASN A 759 5.62 -17.68 -10.90
N GLN A 760 6.28 -17.34 -9.79
CA GLN A 760 6.53 -18.29 -8.70
C GLN A 760 5.23 -18.73 -8.02
N MET A 761 4.29 -17.81 -7.79
CA MET A 761 2.97 -18.11 -7.22
C MET A 761 2.15 -18.98 -8.17
N ASP A 762 2.19 -18.71 -9.48
CA ASP A 762 1.49 -19.50 -10.50
C ASP A 762 2.09 -20.90 -10.65
N LYS A 763 3.42 -21.01 -10.66
CA LYS A 763 4.11 -22.30 -10.63
C LYS A 763 3.74 -23.08 -9.37
N ARG A 764 3.64 -22.39 -8.22
CA ARG A 764 3.20 -22.99 -6.97
C ARG A 764 1.75 -23.47 -7.05
N LEU A 765 0.85 -22.66 -7.60
CA LEU A 765 -0.56 -23.04 -7.78
C LEU A 765 -0.68 -24.35 -8.56
N ASN A 766 0.09 -24.48 -9.65
CA ASN A 766 0.08 -25.68 -10.50
C ASN A 766 0.73 -26.91 -9.86
N THR A 767 1.63 -26.74 -8.89
CA THR A 767 2.40 -27.83 -8.28
C THR A 767 2.01 -28.10 -6.82
N GLN A 768 0.99 -27.42 -6.28
CA GLN A 768 0.58 -27.55 -4.88
C GLN A 768 -0.13 -28.91 -4.65
N PRO A 769 0.51 -29.88 -3.97
CA PRO A 769 0.00 -31.24 -3.79
C PRO A 769 -1.41 -31.33 -3.18
N ARG A 770 -1.72 -30.54 -2.15
CA ARG A 770 -3.05 -30.57 -1.50
C ARG A 770 -4.15 -29.98 -2.36
N LEU A 771 -3.84 -28.92 -3.12
CA LEU A 771 -4.80 -28.38 -4.06
C LEU A 771 -5.12 -29.42 -5.15
N GLN A 772 -4.10 -30.06 -5.69
CA GLN A 772 -4.26 -31.10 -6.69
C GLN A 772 -5.06 -32.29 -6.15
N GLN A 773 -4.77 -32.75 -4.93
CA GLN A 773 -5.52 -33.81 -4.26
C GLN A 773 -7.00 -33.45 -4.09
N LEU A 774 -7.32 -32.21 -3.72
CA LEU A 774 -8.70 -31.77 -3.56
C LEU A 774 -9.45 -31.73 -4.91
N ILE A 775 -8.79 -31.25 -5.97
CA ILE A 775 -9.33 -31.27 -7.33
C ILE A 775 -9.57 -32.72 -7.81
N ASP A 776 -8.64 -33.63 -7.53
CA ASP A 776 -8.79 -35.02 -7.95
C ASP A 776 -9.88 -35.75 -7.15
N GLN A 777 -10.13 -35.37 -5.89
CA GLN A 777 -11.27 -35.86 -5.11
C GLN A 777 -12.62 -35.43 -5.70
N GLN A 778 -12.70 -34.22 -6.27
CA GLN A 778 -13.91 -33.76 -6.97
C GLN A 778 -14.22 -34.66 -8.18
N LYS A 779 -13.20 -35.13 -8.91
CA LYS A 779 -13.38 -36.07 -10.04
C LYS A 779 -13.95 -37.44 -9.63
N VAL A 780 -13.47 -37.98 -8.51
CA VAL A 780 -13.78 -39.38 -8.12
C VAL A 780 -15.21 -39.52 -7.60
N ASN A 781 -15.78 -38.49 -6.97
CA ASN A 781 -17.16 -38.53 -6.49
C ASN A 781 -18.19 -38.62 -7.64
N ASP A 782 -17.81 -38.27 -8.88
CA ASP A 782 -18.67 -38.31 -10.06
C ASP A 782 -18.78 -39.72 -10.68
N VAL A 783 -17.74 -40.56 -10.52
CA VAL A 783 -17.68 -41.91 -11.12
C VAL A 783 -18.64 -42.89 -10.44
N HIS A 784 -19.10 -42.59 -9.22
CA HIS A 784 -20.11 -43.40 -8.52
C HIS A 784 -21.56 -43.07 -8.88
N PHE A 785 -21.81 -42.10 -9.78
CA PHE A 785 -23.15 -41.75 -10.27
C PHE A 785 -23.49 -42.34 -11.65
N VAL A 786 -22.57 -43.09 -12.27
CA VAL A 786 -22.81 -43.82 -13.53
C VAL A 786 -22.57 -45.31 -13.29
N ASN A 787 -23.53 -45.97 -12.64
CA ASN A 787 -23.85 -47.40 -12.81
C ASN A 787 -25.21 -47.73 -12.20
#